data_AF-A0A367RB10-F1
#
_entry.id   AF-A0A367RB10-F1
#
_cell.length_a   1.000
_cell.length_b   1.000
_cell.length_c   1.000
_cell.angle_alpha   90.00
_cell.angle_beta   90.00
_cell.angle_gamma   90.00
#
_symmetry.space_group_name_H-M   'P 1'
#
loop_
_entity.id
_entity.type
_entity.pdbx_description
1 polymer ?
#
loop_
_entity_poly.entity_id
_entity_poly.type
_entity_poly.pdbx_seq_one_letter_code
_entity_poly.pdbx_strand_id
1 'polypeptide(L)'
;MNEILRYNQFIYGKFAGNEDSGYCLVARTADLTNQEQLVTMVEKTHRFWKGQPPVRDNIKAAGIFLQDNNLVLVQASSSINANGHEVISGYRDFIQHRYVFIPIDSLAVLQSRTYKLLYWILNQIIPIQYEFNPNLAPLQIPLLEEQVSTEFRDKEVTKIQQYLSDRDTKIPWLLEAEDALIDCQRLLLTVDDTIKPEDFLEIILLLLPAVCHSQVSVAVGTLDEQQCNWAQVLIKFNNYLESRLPDDLIWLNRATKKNEGWFNQNQFKSHYLSLINSIVDTPIKISQLLEQLGEINSNRITLQNLTDPRVIAHLIPLLPDEQQDAERHRYLSKLSTEEWQTIIPIITDNDQQGLAFALRELSHTARDLQQCLPLIFDIWKRLSNEKQVCFLQTLKDNFPLAEILLNDGLTQQSAYQTEEVVQELIELSMLLVSHKSHQNQIQQAWEFAKNFLTNNEIFNTNTKRFNLLNAAFPDEIPANAEVLQDPDYPQIIIELIPALPDDVQDNMWRKYLSALDQNKWQTVIPKINIQGGLVVAWQKLEISTIQQPNQYTPLMLEVWKRLSLVEKTQHLQQLQQNVKLGEILLEYGLLEPSYLEGSDTAVMRELITLSKSVVALKSQDDWNSAWQFATHLAKKPIFQDKAECFCLLDTVLKSEIPIQNLYDFFKYKFANLLTHVESIKIQESNLYRQLLTKNAEAAELLNILLAKRNGAINVLPQLSNLVGMSNLQQDDLYYQFLTNWLPSYEEARNLLVALIKLDNFKLNQTLGWFENKKAGVFEILFNFQKSLNCWDDWHKLASILYNTPQESVNFIDKFLGEKFPIDTLQEWLPIIANDENIRKSFCINSRAWEVIQHQDLNKLVVKLPEYAVTLTRCLQDSHRFDWINGDLLRCLCENWISQGGIDSQLQTLVTSDSVTKEKEFSNQDWLQIQMAGWKLGIELKLPQNRPSLQDGEKRVLSDNALQVLENHTQLQQRQSLLYDCHAWCLGSTELKNIALRVVELYTHPQQTRDLLKNCETWKLSISEQKEILKAAPHQACSVDLMLQYLGHDGKLVNIEQELKLLEILLQIQQCNEVEIATLQAFYIDILTMLVSESNINRIKWWKETASQKQIYLEAFNLAIKDFARQMNFERLKGYSNKLKDYSLFDEANLLFKACLYWLPEATMKQALQDFNNLK
;
A
#
# COMPACT_ATOMS: atom_id res chain seq x y z
N MET A 1 -29.35 37.14 -29.93
CA MET A 1 -30.66 36.48 -29.76
C MET A 1 -31.63 37.60 -29.49
N ASN A 2 -32.46 37.97 -30.47
CA ASN A 2 -33.39 39.09 -30.35
C ASN A 2 -34.42 38.73 -29.27
N GLU A 3 -34.49 39.53 -28.22
CA GLU A 3 -35.40 39.34 -27.10
C GLU A 3 -36.83 39.49 -27.61
N ILE A 4 -37.55 38.36 -27.77
CA ILE A 4 -38.90 38.40 -28.31
C ILE A 4 -39.83 38.92 -27.22
N LEU A 5 -40.23 40.18 -27.33
CA LEU A 5 -41.15 40.82 -26.40
C LEU A 5 -42.53 40.16 -26.51
N ARG A 6 -43.07 39.81 -25.35
CA ARG A 6 -44.29 39.03 -25.19
C ARG A 6 -45.34 39.92 -24.53
N TYR A 7 -46.33 40.31 -25.30
CA TYR A 7 -47.33 41.27 -24.85
C TYR A 7 -48.67 40.62 -24.56
N ASN A 8 -49.32 41.14 -23.53
CA ASN A 8 -50.64 40.69 -23.16
C ASN A 8 -51.61 40.97 -24.31
N GLN A 9 -52.36 39.94 -24.69
CA GLN A 9 -53.29 40.02 -25.79
C GLN A 9 -54.59 39.30 -25.47
N PHE A 10 -55.65 39.72 -26.13
CA PHE A 10 -56.87 38.94 -26.18
C PHE A 10 -57.46 38.97 -27.59
N ILE A 11 -58.31 37.98 -27.83
CA ILE A 11 -58.99 37.78 -29.10
C ILE A 11 -60.49 37.78 -28.82
N TYR A 12 -61.18 38.66 -29.53
CA TYR A 12 -62.64 38.75 -29.55
C TYR A 12 -63.14 38.31 -30.93
N GLY A 13 -64.02 37.33 -30.96
CA GLY A 13 -64.41 36.66 -32.20
C GLY A 13 -65.39 35.52 -31.94
N LYS A 14 -65.41 34.52 -32.82
CA LYS A 14 -66.19 33.29 -32.67
C LYS A 14 -65.28 32.05 -32.54
N PHE A 15 -65.77 30.97 -31.92
CA PHE A 15 -65.11 29.67 -31.91
C PHE A 15 -65.28 28.98 -33.27
N ALA A 16 -64.23 28.36 -33.77
CA ALA A 16 -64.32 27.51 -34.95
C ALA A 16 -64.98 26.17 -34.58
N GLY A 17 -65.91 25.71 -35.41
CA GLY A 17 -66.63 24.47 -35.16
C GLY A 17 -67.98 24.42 -35.87
N ASN A 18 -68.65 23.29 -35.77
CA ASN A 18 -69.96 23.07 -36.41
C ASN A 18 -71.11 23.81 -35.68
N GLU A 19 -70.88 24.32 -34.48
CA GLU A 19 -71.85 25.13 -33.73
C GLU A 19 -71.42 26.60 -33.75
N ASP A 20 -72.37 27.52 -33.92
CA ASP A 20 -72.07 28.96 -33.88
C ASP A 20 -71.99 29.44 -32.44
N SER A 21 -70.80 29.85 -31.99
CA SER A 21 -70.59 30.35 -30.63
C SER A 21 -71.15 31.76 -30.39
N GLY A 22 -71.46 32.50 -31.45
CA GLY A 22 -71.61 33.96 -31.37
C GLY A 22 -70.28 34.68 -31.12
N TYR A 23 -70.29 36.01 -31.20
CA TYR A 23 -69.11 36.82 -30.88
C TYR A 23 -68.94 36.91 -29.38
N CYS A 24 -67.76 36.51 -28.91
CA CYS A 24 -67.41 36.49 -27.50
C CYS A 24 -65.89 36.61 -27.33
N LEU A 25 -65.44 36.66 -26.09
CA LEU A 25 -64.02 36.54 -25.76
C LEU A 25 -63.60 35.08 -25.99
N VAL A 26 -62.83 34.83 -27.04
CA VAL A 26 -62.45 33.46 -27.42
C VAL A 26 -61.09 33.05 -26.84
N ALA A 27 -60.21 34.02 -26.59
CA ALA A 27 -58.91 33.77 -25.98
C ALA A 27 -58.40 35.01 -25.25
N ARG A 28 -57.62 34.80 -24.20
CA ARG A 28 -56.89 35.87 -23.52
C ARG A 28 -55.63 35.35 -22.87
N THR A 29 -54.66 36.23 -22.68
CA THR A 29 -53.55 35.94 -21.79
C THR A 29 -54.04 35.85 -20.34
N ALA A 30 -53.32 35.08 -19.53
CA ALA A 30 -53.72 34.76 -18.15
C ALA A 30 -53.90 36.03 -17.29
N ASP A 31 -53.05 37.04 -17.51
CA ASP A 31 -53.01 38.30 -16.74
C ASP A 31 -54.23 39.20 -16.99
N LEU A 32 -54.90 39.06 -18.13
CA LEU A 32 -56.06 39.90 -18.50
C LEU A 32 -57.36 39.36 -17.88
N THR A 33 -57.48 39.45 -16.55
CA THR A 33 -58.57 38.78 -15.82
C THR A 33 -59.93 39.50 -15.87
N ASN A 34 -59.97 40.80 -16.20
CA ASN A 34 -61.19 41.60 -16.22
C ASN A 34 -61.94 41.51 -17.57
N GLN A 35 -62.71 40.43 -17.76
CA GLN A 35 -63.43 40.15 -19.01
C GLN A 35 -64.42 41.25 -19.43
N GLU A 36 -65.12 41.90 -18.49
CA GLU A 36 -66.11 42.94 -18.79
C GLU A 36 -65.45 44.18 -19.41
N GLN A 37 -64.29 44.58 -18.91
CA GLN A 37 -63.52 45.70 -19.45
C GLN A 37 -63.03 45.41 -20.88
N LEU A 38 -62.55 44.18 -21.15
CA LEU A 38 -62.08 43.79 -22.48
C LEU A 38 -63.21 43.83 -23.51
N VAL A 39 -64.39 43.29 -23.18
CA VAL A 39 -65.57 43.32 -24.06
C VAL A 39 -66.03 44.75 -24.28
N THR A 40 -66.08 45.58 -23.22
CA THR A 40 -66.45 47.00 -23.33
C THR A 40 -65.53 47.76 -24.26
N MET A 41 -64.21 47.49 -24.21
CA MET A 41 -63.25 48.13 -25.10
C MET A 41 -63.57 47.85 -26.57
N VAL A 42 -63.85 46.61 -26.95
CA VAL A 42 -64.21 46.25 -28.34
C VAL A 42 -65.57 46.82 -28.75
N GLU A 43 -66.55 46.74 -27.85
CA GLU A 43 -67.93 47.06 -28.18
C GLU A 43 -68.23 48.56 -28.12
N LYS A 44 -67.46 49.38 -27.40
CA LYS A 44 -67.76 50.81 -27.26
C LYS A 44 -66.68 51.75 -27.77
N THR A 45 -65.44 51.27 -27.94
CA THR A 45 -64.28 52.14 -28.20
C THR A 45 -63.39 51.60 -29.30
N HIS A 46 -62.70 52.47 -30.03
CA HIS A 46 -61.66 52.08 -31.00
C HIS A 46 -62.12 51.10 -32.09
N ARG A 47 -63.35 51.31 -32.61
CA ARG A 47 -63.87 50.57 -33.76
C ARG A 47 -63.36 51.18 -35.05
N PHE A 48 -63.06 50.31 -36.02
CA PHE A 48 -62.71 50.74 -37.39
C PHE A 48 -63.95 50.98 -38.27
N TRP A 49 -65.07 50.33 -37.94
CA TRP A 49 -66.37 50.45 -38.61
C TRP A 49 -67.49 50.03 -37.66
N LYS A 50 -68.73 50.35 -38.01
CA LYS A 50 -69.88 50.20 -37.11
C LYS A 50 -70.29 48.74 -36.83
N GLY A 51 -70.58 47.94 -37.86
CA GLY A 51 -71.13 46.59 -37.68
C GLY A 51 -70.81 45.59 -38.78
N GLN A 52 -70.70 46.04 -40.04
CA GLN A 52 -70.06 45.30 -41.11
C GLN A 52 -68.98 46.19 -41.74
N PRO A 53 -67.87 45.62 -42.20
CA PRO A 53 -66.84 46.38 -42.89
C PRO A 53 -67.38 46.96 -44.20
N PRO A 54 -66.81 48.11 -44.66
CA PRO A 54 -67.22 48.76 -45.91
C PRO A 54 -67.12 47.87 -47.16
N VAL A 55 -66.26 46.85 -47.13
CA VAL A 55 -66.05 45.86 -48.19
C VAL A 55 -66.09 44.43 -47.62
N ARG A 56 -66.48 43.44 -48.43
CA ARG A 56 -66.72 42.05 -47.96
C ARG A 56 -65.50 41.12 -48.03
N ASP A 57 -64.59 41.33 -48.98
CA ASP A 57 -63.46 40.42 -49.19
C ASP A 57 -62.16 41.02 -48.62
N ASN A 58 -61.28 40.16 -48.07
CA ASN A 58 -59.92 40.49 -47.60
C ASN A 58 -59.85 41.68 -46.61
N ILE A 59 -60.73 41.70 -45.62
CA ILE A 59 -60.80 42.78 -44.62
C ILE A 59 -59.55 42.77 -43.73
N LYS A 60 -58.84 43.89 -43.71
CA LYS A 60 -57.71 44.17 -42.81
C LYS A 60 -57.71 45.62 -42.34
N ALA A 61 -57.59 45.83 -41.04
CA ALA A 61 -57.37 47.14 -40.42
C ALA A 61 -56.52 47.02 -39.16
N ALA A 62 -55.75 48.07 -38.87
CA ALA A 62 -54.91 48.19 -37.70
C ALA A 62 -54.94 49.61 -37.11
N GLY A 63 -54.68 49.72 -35.82
CA GLY A 63 -54.70 50.97 -35.09
C GLY A 63 -53.70 50.96 -33.93
N ILE A 64 -53.23 52.16 -33.58
CA ILE A 64 -52.31 52.39 -32.47
C ILE A 64 -52.73 53.66 -31.72
N PHE A 65 -52.86 53.57 -30.40
CA PHE A 65 -53.23 54.70 -29.55
C PHE A 65 -52.75 54.47 -28.12
N LEU A 66 -52.54 55.56 -27.38
CA LEU A 66 -52.21 55.48 -25.96
C LEU A 66 -53.50 55.44 -25.14
N GLN A 67 -53.63 54.42 -24.29
CA GLN A 67 -54.70 54.31 -23.32
C GLN A 67 -54.10 53.96 -21.96
N ASP A 68 -54.41 54.79 -20.97
CA ASP A 68 -53.75 54.77 -19.66
C ASP A 68 -52.22 54.86 -19.85
N ASN A 69 -51.47 53.85 -19.42
CA ASN A 69 -50.02 53.73 -19.62
C ASN A 69 -49.64 52.63 -20.63
N ASN A 70 -50.56 52.25 -21.52
CA ASN A 70 -50.31 51.26 -22.56
C ASN A 70 -50.52 51.84 -23.95
N LEU A 71 -49.57 51.58 -24.84
CA LEU A 71 -49.80 51.66 -26.27
C LEU A 71 -50.60 50.42 -26.69
N VAL A 72 -51.80 50.64 -27.20
CA VAL A 72 -52.69 49.55 -27.61
C VAL A 72 -52.59 49.38 -29.11
N LEU A 73 -52.21 48.17 -29.54
CA LEU A 73 -52.37 47.75 -30.93
C LEU A 73 -53.70 47.03 -31.09
N VAL A 74 -54.50 47.46 -32.05
CA VAL A 74 -55.75 46.81 -32.42
C VAL A 74 -55.65 46.31 -33.86
N GLN A 75 -56.08 45.07 -34.09
CA GLN A 75 -56.12 44.42 -35.40
C GLN A 75 -57.50 43.81 -35.64
N ALA A 76 -58.03 43.98 -36.86
CA ALA A 76 -59.22 43.28 -37.32
C ALA A 76 -58.95 42.57 -38.65
N SER A 77 -59.25 41.27 -38.75
CA SER A 77 -59.05 40.49 -39.98
C SER A 77 -60.01 39.31 -40.13
N SER A 78 -60.26 38.87 -41.37
CA SER A 78 -61.01 37.63 -41.65
C SER A 78 -60.37 36.38 -41.02
N SER A 79 -61.19 35.44 -40.55
CA SER A 79 -60.74 34.22 -39.87
C SER A 79 -60.24 33.17 -40.86
N ILE A 80 -58.92 33.01 -40.96
CA ILE A 80 -58.26 32.05 -41.86
C ILE A 80 -57.42 31.04 -41.08
N ASN A 81 -57.46 29.76 -41.45
CA ASN A 81 -56.62 28.73 -40.87
C ASN A 81 -55.17 28.84 -41.36
N ALA A 82 -54.28 28.01 -40.81
CA ALA A 82 -52.87 27.98 -41.19
C ALA A 82 -52.61 27.69 -42.68
N ASN A 83 -53.59 27.12 -43.40
CA ASN A 83 -53.50 26.86 -44.84
C ASN A 83 -54.04 28.03 -45.68
N GLY A 84 -54.42 29.14 -45.05
CA GLY A 84 -54.99 30.33 -45.71
C GLY A 84 -56.45 30.17 -46.13
N HIS A 85 -57.12 29.07 -45.74
CA HIS A 85 -58.54 28.89 -46.02
C HIS A 85 -59.39 29.50 -44.91
N GLU A 86 -60.51 30.11 -45.29
CA GLU A 86 -61.47 30.64 -44.34
C GLU A 86 -62.03 29.54 -43.44
N VAL A 87 -62.17 29.86 -42.17
CA VAL A 87 -62.75 28.96 -41.18
C VAL A 87 -64.13 29.46 -40.81
N ILE A 88 -65.03 28.49 -40.67
CA ILE A 88 -66.42 28.75 -40.35
C ILE A 88 -66.71 28.46 -38.88
N SER A 89 -67.65 29.24 -38.33
CA SER A 89 -68.33 28.98 -37.05
C SER A 89 -69.79 28.67 -37.40
N GLY A 90 -70.22 27.43 -37.16
CA GLY A 90 -71.44 26.89 -37.74
C GLY A 90 -71.35 26.77 -39.26
N TYR A 91 -71.87 27.78 -39.97
CA TYR A 91 -71.97 27.80 -41.44
C TYR A 91 -71.48 29.11 -42.08
N ARG A 92 -70.84 30.01 -41.32
CA ARG A 92 -70.44 31.35 -41.81
C ARG A 92 -68.98 31.66 -41.47
N ASP A 93 -68.35 32.40 -42.38
CA ASP A 93 -67.14 33.16 -42.13
C ASP A 93 -67.38 34.24 -41.07
N PHE A 94 -66.30 34.68 -40.43
CA PHE A 94 -66.36 35.70 -39.39
C PHE A 94 -65.02 36.43 -39.27
N ILE A 95 -65.06 37.60 -38.61
CA ILE A 95 -63.88 38.43 -38.37
C ILE A 95 -63.38 38.15 -36.95
N GLN A 96 -62.06 38.13 -36.77
CA GLN A 96 -61.49 38.18 -35.44
C GLN A 96 -60.88 39.55 -35.18
N HIS A 97 -60.99 39.98 -33.93
CA HIS A 97 -60.33 41.15 -33.42
C HIS A 97 -59.26 40.72 -32.43
N ARG A 98 -58.06 41.27 -32.60
CA ARG A 98 -56.96 41.08 -31.66
C ARG A 98 -56.59 42.44 -31.09
N TYR A 99 -56.44 42.47 -29.78
CA TYR A 99 -55.93 43.63 -29.05
C TYR A 99 -54.68 43.22 -28.32
N VAL A 100 -53.65 44.07 -28.39
CA VAL A 100 -52.35 43.84 -27.79
C VAL A 100 -51.97 45.06 -26.97
N PHE A 101 -51.67 44.85 -25.70
CA PHE A 101 -51.29 45.90 -24.78
C PHE A 101 -49.79 45.93 -24.63
N ILE A 102 -49.18 47.04 -25.06
CA ILE A 102 -47.75 47.29 -24.97
C ILE A 102 -47.56 48.36 -23.89
N PRO A 103 -47.00 48.03 -22.72
CA PRO A 103 -46.68 49.04 -21.71
C PRO A 103 -45.81 50.15 -22.30
N ILE A 104 -46.07 51.40 -21.92
CA ILE A 104 -45.33 52.56 -22.47
C ILE A 104 -43.82 52.43 -22.26
N ASP A 105 -43.41 51.84 -21.12
CA ASP A 105 -42.01 51.57 -20.79
C ASP A 105 -41.37 50.57 -21.77
N SER A 106 -42.17 49.73 -22.44
CA SER A 106 -41.70 48.80 -23.48
C SER A 106 -41.46 49.48 -24.84
N LEU A 107 -41.85 50.75 -25.00
CA LEU A 107 -41.66 51.48 -26.25
C LEU A 107 -40.23 52.00 -26.46
N ALA A 108 -39.43 52.10 -25.40
CA ALA A 108 -38.01 52.45 -25.52
C ALA A 108 -37.29 51.52 -26.52
N VAL A 109 -37.70 50.24 -26.55
CA VAL A 109 -37.16 49.22 -27.44
C VAL A 109 -37.48 49.48 -28.92
N LEU A 110 -38.55 50.22 -29.20
CA LEU A 110 -38.94 50.55 -30.56
C LEU A 110 -38.24 51.81 -31.08
N GLN A 111 -37.37 52.44 -30.27
CA GLN A 111 -36.58 53.62 -30.61
C GLN A 111 -37.42 54.69 -31.31
N SER A 112 -38.60 54.97 -30.73
CA SER A 112 -39.51 56.00 -31.24
C SER A 112 -40.12 55.68 -32.61
N ARG A 113 -39.93 54.46 -33.14
CA ARG A 113 -40.55 54.00 -34.41
C ARG A 113 -41.85 53.24 -34.17
N THR A 114 -42.69 53.77 -33.29
CA THR A 114 -44.00 53.19 -32.94
C THR A 114 -44.89 52.95 -34.17
N TYR A 115 -44.73 53.74 -35.23
CA TYR A 115 -45.44 53.56 -36.51
C TYR A 115 -45.15 52.21 -37.19
N LYS A 116 -43.94 51.61 -37.04
CA LYS A 116 -43.62 50.31 -37.66
C LYS A 116 -44.48 49.17 -37.09
N LEU A 117 -44.88 49.26 -35.81
CA LEU A 117 -45.77 48.28 -35.19
C LEU A 117 -47.13 48.20 -35.88
N LEU A 118 -47.63 49.35 -36.33
CA LEU A 118 -48.93 49.48 -36.97
C LEU A 118 -49.01 48.63 -38.24
N TYR A 119 -47.98 48.69 -39.07
CA TYR A 119 -47.89 47.91 -40.31
C TYR A 119 -47.53 46.44 -40.05
N TRP A 120 -46.74 46.17 -39.02
CA TRP A 120 -46.42 44.80 -38.62
C TRP A 120 -47.68 44.04 -38.16
N ILE A 121 -48.46 44.62 -37.24
CA ILE A 121 -49.65 43.96 -36.69
C ILE A 121 -50.72 43.77 -37.77
N LEU A 122 -50.86 44.71 -38.70
CA LEU A 122 -51.78 44.63 -39.83
C LEU A 122 -51.58 43.34 -40.66
N ASN A 123 -50.35 42.83 -40.72
CA ASN A 123 -49.97 41.66 -41.51
C ASN A 123 -49.96 40.33 -40.72
N GLN A 124 -50.25 40.33 -39.41
CA GLN A 124 -50.25 39.11 -38.62
C GLN A 124 -51.52 38.28 -38.79
N ILE A 125 -51.42 36.95 -38.65
CA ILE A 125 -52.61 36.08 -38.60
C ILE A 125 -53.13 36.02 -37.16
N ILE A 126 -54.44 36.07 -36.98
CA ILE A 126 -55.10 35.89 -35.68
C ILE A 126 -55.40 34.38 -35.49
N PRO A 127 -55.01 33.73 -34.38
CA PRO A 127 -55.04 32.29 -34.24
C PRO A 127 -56.45 31.85 -33.86
N ILE A 128 -56.96 30.90 -34.61
CA ILE A 128 -58.32 30.40 -34.46
C ILE A 128 -58.40 29.47 -33.25
N GLN A 129 -59.44 29.65 -32.42
CA GLN A 129 -59.72 28.80 -31.27
C GLN A 129 -60.99 27.98 -31.51
N TYR A 130 -60.97 26.71 -31.12
CA TYR A 130 -62.14 25.83 -31.15
C TYR A 130 -62.86 25.80 -29.79
N GLU A 131 -62.18 26.23 -28.74
CA GLU A 131 -62.69 26.35 -27.37
C GLU A 131 -62.04 27.56 -26.67
N PHE A 132 -62.60 27.97 -25.53
CA PHE A 132 -62.07 29.11 -24.80
C PHE A 132 -60.66 28.82 -24.27
N ASN A 133 -59.71 29.69 -24.62
CA ASN A 133 -58.35 29.60 -24.13
C ASN A 133 -58.06 30.72 -23.11
N PRO A 134 -58.12 30.43 -21.78
CA PRO A 134 -57.80 31.42 -20.73
C PRO A 134 -56.31 31.72 -20.61
N ASN A 135 -55.46 30.93 -21.27
CA ASN A 135 -54.00 30.98 -21.18
C ASN A 135 -53.39 31.11 -22.57
N LEU A 136 -53.97 31.99 -23.41
CA LEU A 136 -53.38 32.34 -24.69
C LEU A 136 -51.94 32.79 -24.46
N ALA A 137 -51.02 32.27 -25.26
CA ALA A 137 -49.65 32.74 -25.18
C ALA A 137 -49.61 34.24 -25.51
N PRO A 138 -48.89 35.07 -24.73
CA PRO A 138 -48.65 36.47 -25.06
C PRO A 138 -48.14 36.64 -26.50
N LEU A 139 -48.56 37.70 -27.18
CA LEU A 139 -48.16 37.93 -28.57
C LEU A 139 -46.69 38.24 -28.61
N GLN A 140 -45.98 37.48 -29.43
CA GLN A 140 -44.60 37.73 -29.75
C GLN A 140 -44.54 38.81 -30.83
N ILE A 141 -44.16 40.02 -30.44
CA ILE A 141 -43.86 41.07 -31.39
C ILE A 141 -42.36 41.00 -31.65
N PRO A 142 -41.92 40.74 -32.90
CA PRO A 142 -40.52 40.76 -33.22
C PRO A 142 -40.00 42.16 -32.96
N LEU A 143 -38.81 42.24 -32.38
CA LEU A 143 -38.05 43.47 -32.33
C LEU A 143 -37.94 43.99 -33.77
N LEU A 144 -38.62 45.10 -34.09
CA LEU A 144 -38.57 45.77 -35.38
C LEU A 144 -37.25 46.55 -35.52
N GLU A 145 -36.17 45.95 -35.04
CA GLU A 145 -34.82 46.46 -34.99
C GLU A 145 -34.15 46.26 -36.35
N GLU A 146 -34.23 47.27 -37.20
CA GLU A 146 -33.02 47.66 -37.90
C GLU A 146 -32.24 48.50 -36.90
N GLN A 147 -31.08 48.03 -36.45
CA GLN A 147 -30.15 48.92 -35.76
C GLN A 147 -30.00 50.16 -36.64
N VAL A 148 -30.12 51.34 -36.04
CA VAL A 148 -29.94 52.62 -36.73
C VAL A 148 -28.47 52.70 -37.14
N SER A 149 -28.14 52.07 -38.25
CA SER A 149 -26.85 52.26 -38.87
C SER A 149 -26.78 53.71 -39.33
N THR A 150 -25.56 54.23 -39.44
CA THR A 150 -25.32 55.52 -40.09
C THR A 150 -26.00 55.58 -41.46
N GLU A 151 -25.96 54.49 -42.25
CA GLU A 151 -26.67 54.38 -43.53
C GLU A 151 -28.20 54.49 -43.40
N PHE A 152 -28.79 54.00 -42.30
CA PHE A 152 -30.22 54.12 -42.05
C PHE A 152 -30.60 55.55 -41.63
N ARG A 153 -29.81 56.17 -40.75
CA ARG A 153 -30.00 57.58 -40.36
C ARG A 153 -29.78 58.51 -41.55
N ASP A 154 -28.84 58.21 -42.44
CA ASP A 154 -28.64 58.94 -43.69
C ASP A 154 -29.86 58.85 -44.61
N LYS A 155 -30.56 57.71 -44.64
CA LYS A 155 -31.85 57.57 -45.34
C LYS A 155 -32.95 58.41 -44.70
N GLU A 156 -33.07 58.41 -43.37
CA GLU A 156 -34.01 59.28 -42.63
C GLU A 156 -33.72 60.77 -42.92
N VAL A 157 -32.46 61.19 -42.85
CA VAL A 157 -32.01 62.54 -43.18
C VAL A 157 -32.34 62.89 -44.64
N THR A 158 -32.08 61.98 -45.58
CA THR A 158 -32.39 62.18 -47.01
C THR A 158 -33.89 62.31 -47.22
N LYS A 159 -34.70 61.48 -46.55
CA LYS A 159 -36.18 61.57 -46.58
C LYS A 159 -36.63 62.93 -46.03
N ILE A 160 -36.20 63.32 -44.84
CA ILE A 160 -36.53 64.63 -44.25
C ILE A 160 -36.16 65.76 -45.20
N GLN A 161 -34.94 65.74 -45.77
CA GLN A 161 -34.50 66.74 -46.76
C GLN A 161 -35.38 66.76 -48.01
N GLN A 162 -35.80 65.60 -48.52
CA GLN A 162 -36.69 65.51 -49.67
C GLN A 162 -38.04 66.17 -49.38
N TYR A 163 -38.63 65.92 -48.22
CA TYR A 163 -39.92 66.51 -47.82
C TYR A 163 -39.81 67.98 -47.37
N LEU A 164 -38.64 68.42 -46.87
CA LEU A 164 -38.34 69.83 -46.63
C LEU A 164 -38.11 70.64 -47.93
N SER A 165 -37.83 69.94 -49.03
CA SER A 165 -37.58 70.51 -50.36
C SER A 165 -38.85 70.62 -51.23
N ASP A 166 -39.94 69.92 -50.90
CA ASP A 166 -41.26 70.01 -51.55
C ASP A 166 -41.94 71.32 -51.10
N ARG A 167 -41.45 72.46 -51.65
CA ARG A 167 -41.81 73.83 -51.26
C ARG A 167 -42.70 74.49 -52.32
N ASP A 168 -44.01 74.31 -52.20
CA ASP A 168 -44.98 75.18 -52.90
C ASP A 168 -45.42 76.38 -52.02
N THR A 169 -45.02 76.43 -50.73
CA THR A 169 -45.30 77.52 -49.77
C THR A 169 -44.02 78.04 -49.07
N LYS A 170 -44.11 79.14 -48.29
CA LYS A 170 -42.97 79.74 -47.54
C LYS A 170 -42.43 78.82 -46.44
N ILE A 171 -43.28 77.94 -45.92
CA ILE A 171 -42.96 76.99 -44.87
C ILE A 171 -43.03 75.60 -45.50
N PRO A 172 -42.04 74.71 -45.28
CA PRO A 172 -42.13 73.34 -45.79
C PRO A 172 -43.39 72.63 -45.30
N TRP A 173 -44.09 71.92 -46.18
CA TRP A 173 -45.32 71.18 -45.88
C TRP A 173 -45.21 70.23 -44.68
N LEU A 174 -44.02 69.67 -44.47
CA LEU A 174 -43.72 68.84 -43.32
C LEU A 174 -43.85 69.63 -42.00
N LEU A 175 -43.23 70.81 -41.92
CA LEU A 175 -43.28 71.64 -40.72
C LEU A 175 -44.67 72.27 -40.52
N GLU A 176 -45.45 72.48 -41.60
CA GLU A 176 -46.86 72.86 -41.49
C GLU A 176 -47.70 71.74 -40.85
N ALA A 177 -47.47 70.48 -41.24
CA ALA A 177 -48.15 69.32 -40.65
C ALA A 177 -47.77 69.13 -39.17
N GLU A 178 -46.51 69.39 -38.79
CA GLU A 178 -46.08 69.36 -37.39
C GLU A 178 -46.66 70.51 -36.56
N ASP A 179 -46.70 71.73 -37.10
CA ASP A 179 -47.34 72.86 -36.42
C ASP A 179 -48.84 72.57 -36.18
N ALA A 180 -49.53 71.96 -37.16
CA ALA A 180 -50.92 71.52 -37.03
C ALA A 180 -51.12 70.46 -35.93
N LEU A 181 -50.19 69.52 -35.79
CA LEU A 181 -50.23 68.50 -34.74
C LEU A 181 -49.91 69.09 -33.35
N ILE A 182 -48.94 69.99 -33.26
CA ILE A 182 -48.62 70.73 -32.03
C ILE A 182 -49.84 71.56 -31.57
N ASP A 183 -50.61 72.08 -32.52
CA ASP A 183 -51.88 72.78 -32.30
C ASP A 183 -53.11 71.84 -32.15
N CYS A 184 -52.90 70.51 -32.07
CA CYS A 184 -53.92 69.49 -31.78
C CYS A 184 -55.00 69.24 -32.87
N GLN A 185 -54.71 69.45 -34.17
CA GLN A 185 -55.61 69.10 -35.28
C GLN A 185 -55.41 67.65 -35.79
N ARG A 186 -56.41 67.02 -36.44
CA ARG A 186 -56.31 65.66 -37.01
C ARG A 186 -55.92 65.70 -38.48
N LEU A 187 -55.22 64.67 -38.95
CA LEU A 187 -54.71 64.54 -40.31
C LEU A 187 -55.31 63.32 -41.02
N LEU A 188 -55.82 63.51 -42.24
CA LEU A 188 -56.23 62.44 -43.14
C LEU A 188 -55.23 62.30 -44.30
N LEU A 189 -54.82 61.06 -44.56
CA LEU A 189 -53.93 60.64 -45.63
C LEU A 189 -54.62 59.54 -46.47
N THR A 190 -54.72 59.77 -47.77
CA THR A 190 -55.23 58.80 -48.75
C THR A 190 -54.08 58.17 -49.52
N VAL A 191 -54.11 56.85 -49.74
CA VAL A 191 -53.04 56.15 -50.47
C VAL A 191 -53.10 56.46 -51.97
N ASP A 192 -51.96 56.88 -52.50
CA ASP A 192 -51.68 57.13 -53.92
C ASP A 192 -50.46 56.26 -54.30
N ASP A 193 -50.38 55.77 -55.54
CA ASP A 193 -49.29 54.92 -56.05
C ASP A 193 -47.89 55.58 -56.01
N THR A 194 -47.80 56.90 -55.78
CA THR A 194 -46.55 57.68 -55.84
C THR A 194 -45.79 57.78 -54.52
N ILE A 195 -46.47 57.71 -53.37
CA ILE A 195 -45.82 57.84 -52.06
C ILE A 195 -46.41 56.80 -51.10
N LYS A 196 -45.53 56.06 -50.44
CA LYS A 196 -45.92 55.16 -49.35
C LYS A 196 -46.36 56.00 -48.15
N PRO A 197 -47.62 55.90 -47.70
CA PRO A 197 -48.10 56.65 -46.53
C PRO A 197 -47.26 56.43 -45.26
N GLU A 198 -46.58 55.28 -45.20
CA GLU A 198 -45.68 54.90 -44.12
C GLU A 198 -44.49 55.86 -44.00
N ASP A 199 -43.92 56.29 -45.13
CA ASP A 199 -42.75 57.19 -45.17
C ASP A 199 -43.12 58.60 -44.66
N PHE A 200 -44.36 59.04 -44.91
CA PHE A 200 -44.78 60.38 -44.49
C PHE A 200 -45.09 60.47 -43.00
N LEU A 201 -45.74 59.44 -42.45
CA LEU A 201 -45.97 59.33 -41.00
C LEU A 201 -44.65 59.24 -40.23
N GLU A 202 -43.68 58.49 -40.76
CA GLU A 202 -42.34 58.36 -40.18
C GLU A 202 -41.67 59.74 -39.99
N ILE A 203 -41.66 60.58 -41.02
CA ILE A 203 -40.93 61.84 -41.02
C ILE A 203 -41.54 62.87 -40.08
N ILE A 204 -42.87 62.96 -40.02
CA ILE A 204 -43.57 63.87 -39.08
C ILE A 204 -43.24 63.53 -37.63
N LEU A 205 -43.13 62.24 -37.31
CA LEU A 205 -42.80 61.84 -35.95
C LEU A 205 -41.33 62.16 -35.64
N LEU A 206 -40.40 61.95 -36.59
CA LEU A 206 -38.95 62.09 -36.36
C LEU A 206 -38.45 63.49 -35.94
N LEU A 207 -39.15 64.58 -36.26
CA LEU A 207 -38.74 65.94 -35.85
C LEU A 207 -39.34 66.38 -34.50
N LEU A 208 -40.11 65.51 -33.86
CA LEU A 208 -40.53 65.67 -32.48
C LEU A 208 -39.56 64.92 -31.56
N PRO A 209 -39.47 65.31 -30.27
CA PRO A 209 -38.78 64.49 -29.29
C PRO A 209 -39.38 63.08 -29.25
N ALA A 210 -38.51 62.07 -29.13
CA ALA A 210 -38.87 60.65 -29.08
C ALA A 210 -40.09 60.34 -28.20
N VAL A 211 -40.12 60.93 -27.00
CA VAL A 211 -41.18 60.74 -25.99
C VAL A 211 -42.58 61.16 -26.48
N CYS A 212 -42.64 62.05 -27.47
CA CYS A 212 -43.90 62.54 -28.04
C CYS A 212 -44.51 61.57 -29.06
N HIS A 213 -43.76 60.63 -29.64
CA HIS A 213 -44.25 59.81 -30.76
C HIS A 213 -45.39 58.88 -30.36
N SER A 214 -45.35 58.35 -29.13
CA SER A 214 -46.39 57.48 -28.57
C SER A 214 -47.68 58.24 -28.20
N GLN A 215 -47.59 59.56 -28.08
CA GLN A 215 -48.71 60.44 -27.78
C GLN A 215 -49.56 60.72 -29.02
N VAL A 216 -49.06 60.34 -30.22
CA VAL A 216 -49.77 60.50 -31.49
C VAL A 216 -50.54 59.23 -31.85
N SER A 217 -51.86 59.32 -31.91
CA SER A 217 -52.77 58.19 -32.24
C SER A 217 -52.98 58.02 -33.75
N VAL A 218 -52.94 56.78 -34.25
CA VAL A 218 -52.97 56.48 -35.70
C VAL A 218 -53.88 55.30 -36.05
N ALA A 219 -54.63 55.39 -37.16
CA ALA A 219 -55.41 54.29 -37.74
C ALA A 219 -55.04 54.03 -39.21
N VAL A 220 -54.92 52.75 -39.62
CA VAL A 220 -54.62 52.35 -41.01
C VAL A 220 -55.49 51.19 -41.51
N GLY A 221 -55.89 51.22 -42.78
CA GLY A 221 -56.51 50.08 -43.46
C GLY A 221 -57.85 50.37 -44.12
N THR A 222 -58.77 49.40 -44.07
CA THR A 222 -60.18 49.62 -44.44
C THR A 222 -60.88 50.36 -43.29
N LEU A 223 -61.10 51.66 -43.45
CA LEU A 223 -61.53 52.55 -42.37
C LEU A 223 -62.80 53.35 -42.73
N ASP A 224 -63.51 53.75 -41.67
CA ASP A 224 -64.57 54.75 -41.66
C ASP A 224 -64.12 55.95 -40.81
N GLU A 225 -63.90 57.11 -41.45
CA GLU A 225 -63.35 58.33 -40.85
C GLU A 225 -64.20 58.91 -39.72
N GLN A 226 -65.52 58.66 -39.75
CA GLN A 226 -66.42 59.11 -38.70
C GLN A 226 -66.30 58.22 -37.46
N GLN A 227 -66.08 56.91 -37.66
CA GLN A 227 -65.95 55.95 -36.56
C GLN A 227 -64.54 55.96 -35.96
N CYS A 228 -63.52 56.32 -36.75
CA CYS A 228 -62.14 56.48 -36.32
C CYS A 228 -61.83 57.87 -35.71
N ASN A 229 -62.76 58.44 -34.94
CA ASN A 229 -62.59 59.77 -34.31
C ASN A 229 -61.50 59.82 -33.23
N TRP A 230 -61.06 58.66 -32.75
CA TRP A 230 -60.00 58.51 -31.76
C TRP A 230 -58.58 58.68 -32.33
N ALA A 231 -58.41 58.63 -33.65
CA ALA A 231 -57.10 58.74 -34.30
C ALA A 231 -56.79 60.18 -34.72
N GLN A 232 -55.60 60.67 -34.34
CA GLN A 232 -55.04 61.94 -34.81
C GLN A 232 -54.55 61.86 -36.25
N VAL A 233 -54.05 60.70 -36.69
CA VAL A 233 -53.65 60.47 -38.08
C VAL A 233 -54.40 59.28 -38.67
N LEU A 234 -55.05 59.46 -39.82
CA LEU A 234 -55.82 58.43 -40.52
C LEU A 234 -55.17 58.11 -41.88
N ILE A 235 -54.93 56.83 -42.16
CA ILE A 235 -54.37 56.34 -43.42
C ILE A 235 -55.32 55.32 -44.06
N LYS A 236 -55.99 55.71 -45.14
CA LYS A 236 -57.15 54.98 -45.67
C LYS A 236 -56.87 54.22 -46.98
N PHE A 237 -57.17 52.92 -47.02
CA PHE A 237 -56.96 52.05 -48.20
C PHE A 237 -58.19 51.90 -49.10
N ASN A 238 -59.39 52.12 -48.56
CA ASN A 238 -60.62 52.08 -49.33
C ASN A 238 -60.88 53.43 -50.01
N ASN A 239 -61.11 53.41 -51.32
CA ASN A 239 -61.41 54.61 -52.14
C ASN A 239 -62.81 55.20 -51.88
N TYR A 240 -63.50 54.78 -50.83
CA TYR A 240 -64.80 55.29 -50.45
C TYR A 240 -64.61 56.45 -49.47
N LEU A 241 -64.72 57.70 -49.90
CA LEU A 241 -64.82 58.86 -49.00
C LEU A 241 -66.28 59.28 -48.86
N GLU A 242 -66.71 59.64 -47.65
CA GLU A 242 -67.97 60.35 -47.51
C GLU A 242 -67.87 61.75 -48.13
N SER A 243 -68.99 62.30 -48.56
CA SER A 243 -69.03 63.58 -49.29
C SER A 243 -68.64 64.80 -48.45
N ARG A 244 -68.44 64.65 -47.13
CA ARG A 244 -68.05 65.73 -46.22
C ARG A 244 -67.11 65.25 -45.12
N LEU A 245 -65.96 65.92 -44.98
CA LEU A 245 -64.99 65.68 -43.91
C LEU A 245 -65.39 66.39 -42.60
N PRO A 246 -65.01 65.84 -41.43
CA PRO A 246 -65.12 66.51 -40.14
C PRO A 246 -64.31 67.83 -40.05
N ASP A 247 -64.77 68.79 -39.24
CA ASP A 247 -64.16 70.13 -39.13
C ASP A 247 -62.78 70.13 -38.45
N ASP A 248 -62.49 69.11 -37.64
CA ASP A 248 -61.22 68.86 -36.95
C ASP A 248 -60.20 68.08 -37.80
N LEU A 249 -60.61 67.66 -39.01
CA LEU A 249 -59.83 66.83 -39.90
C LEU A 249 -59.30 67.61 -41.10
N ILE A 250 -57.98 67.70 -41.20
CA ILE A 250 -57.29 68.26 -42.35
C ILE A 250 -56.92 67.11 -43.28
N TRP A 251 -57.46 67.15 -44.49
CA TRP A 251 -57.04 66.24 -45.54
C TRP A 251 -55.83 66.81 -46.27
N LEU A 252 -54.70 66.12 -46.11
CA LEU A 252 -53.50 66.39 -46.88
C LEU A 252 -53.67 65.68 -48.23
N ASN A 253 -54.41 66.31 -49.14
CA ASN A 253 -54.73 65.75 -50.44
C ASN A 253 -53.51 65.86 -51.36
N ARG A 254 -52.72 64.79 -51.41
CA ARG A 254 -51.50 64.72 -52.21
C ARG A 254 -51.77 64.72 -53.71
N ALA A 255 -52.88 64.12 -54.15
CA ALA A 255 -53.26 64.13 -55.56
C ALA A 255 -53.52 65.55 -56.09
N THR A 256 -54.05 66.45 -55.24
CA THR A 256 -54.30 67.85 -55.59
C THR A 256 -53.21 68.82 -55.12
N LYS A 257 -52.24 68.34 -54.32
CA LYS A 257 -51.29 69.15 -53.56
C LYS A 257 -51.95 70.32 -52.83
N LYS A 258 -53.08 70.07 -52.16
CA LYS A 258 -53.75 71.06 -51.32
C LYS A 258 -54.12 70.48 -49.97
N ASN A 259 -54.06 71.34 -48.96
CA ASN A 259 -54.65 71.04 -47.66
C ASN A 259 -56.15 71.39 -47.76
N GLU A 260 -57.00 70.37 -47.72
CA GLU A 260 -58.46 70.51 -47.71
C GLU A 260 -58.96 70.44 -46.26
N GLY A 261 -59.67 71.48 -45.81
CA GLY A 261 -60.01 71.70 -44.40
C GLY A 261 -59.71 73.15 -43.99
N TRP A 262 -59.80 73.46 -42.69
CA TRP A 262 -59.57 74.82 -42.17
C TRP A 262 -58.15 74.95 -41.55
N PHE A 263 -57.25 75.69 -42.21
CA PHE A 263 -55.86 75.92 -41.74
C PHE A 263 -55.39 77.38 -42.00
N ASN A 264 -54.58 77.96 -41.10
CA ASN A 264 -54.16 79.38 -41.14
C ASN A 264 -52.65 79.49 -41.48
N GLN A 265 -52.27 80.00 -42.67
CA GLN A 265 -51.02 79.65 -43.36
C GLN A 265 -49.77 80.58 -43.19
N ASN A 266 -49.68 81.48 -42.20
CA ASN A 266 -48.69 82.59 -42.28
C ASN A 266 -47.45 82.59 -41.34
N GLN A 267 -47.43 81.96 -40.15
CA GLN A 267 -46.25 81.90 -39.25
C GLN A 267 -46.31 80.72 -38.28
N PHE A 268 -45.15 80.16 -37.89
CA PHE A 268 -45.05 79.20 -36.78
C PHE A 268 -45.41 79.87 -35.46
N LYS A 269 -46.20 79.21 -34.62
CA LYS A 269 -46.47 79.70 -33.26
C LYS A 269 -45.41 79.26 -32.24
N SER A 270 -44.60 78.25 -32.56
CA SER A 270 -43.66 77.59 -31.65
C SER A 270 -42.21 78.11 -31.75
N HIS A 271 -41.61 78.54 -30.63
CA HIS A 271 -40.17 78.91 -30.58
C HIS A 271 -39.26 77.68 -30.76
N TYR A 272 -39.72 76.49 -30.36
CA TYR A 272 -39.03 75.23 -30.66
C TYR A 272 -38.86 75.06 -32.17
N LEU A 273 -39.93 75.22 -32.96
CA LEU A 273 -39.83 75.13 -34.42
C LEU A 273 -38.92 76.21 -35.02
N SER A 274 -38.79 77.38 -34.38
CA SER A 274 -37.79 78.38 -34.78
C SER A 274 -36.35 77.88 -34.59
N LEU A 275 -36.05 77.22 -33.47
CA LEU A 275 -34.73 76.62 -33.22
C LEU A 275 -34.47 75.45 -34.16
N ILE A 276 -35.46 74.56 -34.35
CA ILE A 276 -35.39 73.46 -35.32
C ILE A 276 -35.12 73.99 -36.72
N ASN A 277 -35.84 75.04 -37.16
CA ASN A 277 -35.60 75.64 -38.46
C ASN A 277 -34.15 76.14 -38.61
N SER A 278 -33.60 76.82 -37.59
CA SER A 278 -32.19 77.26 -37.59
C SER A 278 -31.18 76.11 -37.64
N ILE A 279 -31.52 74.95 -37.06
CA ILE A 279 -30.65 73.77 -37.07
C ILE A 279 -30.75 73.03 -38.41
N VAL A 280 -31.96 72.80 -38.93
CA VAL A 280 -32.17 72.04 -40.19
C VAL A 280 -31.76 72.81 -41.44
N ASP A 281 -31.61 74.13 -41.36
CA ASP A 281 -30.98 74.95 -42.40
C ASP A 281 -29.50 74.56 -42.64
N THR A 282 -28.88 73.82 -41.71
CA THR A 282 -27.55 73.22 -41.87
C THR A 282 -27.68 71.70 -42.05
N PRO A 283 -27.58 71.15 -43.29
CA PRO A 283 -27.84 69.73 -43.56
C PRO A 283 -27.04 68.74 -42.70
N ILE A 284 -25.79 69.09 -42.36
CA ILE A 284 -24.90 68.27 -41.50
C ILE A 284 -25.47 68.13 -40.09
N LYS A 285 -26.20 69.13 -39.60
CA LYS A 285 -26.76 69.16 -38.25
C LYS A 285 -28.08 68.41 -38.12
N ILE A 286 -28.76 68.03 -39.21
CA ILE A 286 -30.01 67.25 -39.15
C ILE A 286 -29.77 65.90 -38.48
N SER A 287 -28.66 65.22 -38.81
CA SER A 287 -28.31 63.94 -38.20
C SER A 287 -28.08 64.06 -36.69
N GLN A 288 -27.35 65.11 -36.27
CA GLN A 288 -27.11 65.41 -34.85
C GLN A 288 -28.40 65.83 -34.14
N LEU A 289 -29.27 66.56 -34.82
CA LEU A 289 -30.57 66.97 -34.29
C LEU A 289 -31.45 65.76 -33.99
N LEU A 290 -31.59 64.82 -34.93
CA LEU A 290 -32.37 63.60 -34.71
C LEU A 290 -31.82 62.76 -33.54
N GLU A 291 -30.50 62.77 -33.36
CA GLU A 291 -29.86 62.15 -32.20
C GLU A 291 -30.26 62.83 -30.90
N GLN A 292 -30.10 64.14 -30.82
CA GLN A 292 -30.44 64.92 -29.64
C GLN A 292 -31.93 64.85 -29.31
N LEU A 293 -32.82 64.90 -30.31
CA LEU A 293 -34.27 64.71 -30.10
C LEU A 293 -34.63 63.29 -29.67
N GLY A 294 -33.84 62.30 -30.10
CA GLY A 294 -33.94 60.91 -29.68
C GLY A 294 -33.55 60.70 -28.20
N GLU A 295 -32.59 61.48 -27.70
CA GLU A 295 -32.12 61.43 -26.30
C GLU A 295 -33.13 62.04 -25.30
N ILE A 296 -34.04 62.88 -25.79
CA ILE A 296 -35.06 63.54 -24.98
C ILE A 296 -36.16 62.55 -24.59
N ASN A 297 -36.07 62.03 -23.37
CA ASN A 297 -36.92 60.96 -22.84
C ASN A 297 -37.75 61.35 -21.60
N SER A 298 -37.80 62.63 -21.24
CA SER A 298 -38.52 63.08 -20.05
C SER A 298 -40.03 63.12 -20.28
N ASN A 299 -40.81 62.35 -19.52
CA ASN A 299 -42.28 62.36 -19.52
C ASN A 299 -42.91 63.73 -19.15
N ARG A 300 -42.12 64.68 -18.61
CA ARG A 300 -42.57 66.07 -18.41
C ARG A 300 -42.65 66.86 -19.71
N ILE A 301 -42.07 66.33 -20.78
CA ILE A 301 -42.07 66.93 -22.11
C ILE A 301 -43.29 66.38 -22.84
N THR A 302 -44.15 67.30 -23.21
CA THR A 302 -45.38 67.05 -23.95
C THR A 302 -45.30 67.82 -25.26
N LEU A 303 -46.16 67.45 -26.21
CA LEU A 303 -46.25 68.17 -27.48
C LEU A 303 -46.48 69.68 -27.30
N GLN A 304 -47.05 70.10 -26.15
CA GLN A 304 -47.35 71.50 -25.83
C GLN A 304 -46.23 72.26 -25.07
N ASN A 305 -45.15 71.61 -24.59
CA ASN A 305 -44.08 72.24 -23.80
C ASN A 305 -42.66 71.90 -24.31
N LEU A 306 -42.36 72.27 -25.55
CA LEU A 306 -41.08 71.96 -26.20
C LEU A 306 -39.96 72.98 -25.90
N THR A 307 -40.20 74.04 -25.11
CA THR A 307 -39.20 75.08 -24.77
C THR A 307 -38.56 74.91 -23.38
N ASP A 308 -38.72 73.75 -22.75
CA ASP A 308 -38.14 73.43 -21.45
C ASP A 308 -36.60 73.49 -21.47
N PRO A 309 -35.90 74.01 -20.43
CA PRO A 309 -34.44 74.08 -20.39
C PRO A 309 -33.73 72.75 -20.67
N ARG A 310 -34.38 71.61 -20.40
CA ARG A 310 -33.84 70.29 -20.73
C ARG A 310 -33.82 70.04 -22.22
N VAL A 311 -34.85 70.45 -22.96
CA VAL A 311 -34.87 70.42 -24.42
C VAL A 311 -33.84 71.40 -24.97
N ILE A 312 -33.83 72.62 -24.45
CA ILE A 312 -32.95 73.68 -24.95
C ILE A 312 -31.47 73.36 -24.72
N ALA A 313 -31.08 72.78 -23.57
CA ALA A 313 -29.71 72.39 -23.29
C ALA A 313 -29.15 71.38 -24.31
N HIS A 314 -29.98 70.47 -24.84
CA HIS A 314 -29.61 69.57 -25.94
C HIS A 314 -29.44 70.30 -27.28
N LEU A 315 -30.17 71.39 -27.49
CA LEU A 315 -30.13 72.14 -28.76
C LEU A 315 -29.00 73.17 -28.80
N ILE A 316 -28.60 73.75 -27.66
CA ILE A 316 -27.57 74.82 -27.60
C ILE A 316 -26.26 74.43 -28.32
N PRO A 317 -25.65 73.27 -28.07
CA PRO A 317 -24.40 72.89 -28.75
C PRO A 317 -24.55 72.76 -30.28
N LEU A 318 -25.77 72.56 -30.78
CA LEU A 318 -26.06 72.47 -32.21
C LEU A 318 -26.32 73.84 -32.85
N LEU A 319 -26.45 74.90 -32.07
CA LEU A 319 -26.56 76.26 -32.59
C LEU A 319 -25.21 76.76 -33.13
N PRO A 320 -25.20 77.77 -34.01
CA PRO A 320 -23.97 78.49 -34.37
C PRO A 320 -23.26 79.06 -33.13
N ASP A 321 -21.93 79.01 -33.06
CA ASP A 321 -21.13 79.44 -31.89
C ASP A 321 -21.49 80.85 -31.38
N GLU A 322 -21.78 81.77 -32.31
CA GLU A 322 -22.20 83.15 -32.02
C GLU A 322 -23.50 83.24 -31.20
N GLN A 323 -24.32 82.20 -31.22
CA GLN A 323 -25.58 82.11 -30.48
C GLN A 323 -25.44 81.31 -29.18
N GLN A 324 -24.42 80.46 -29.03
CA GLN A 324 -24.30 79.52 -27.90
C GLN A 324 -24.20 80.23 -26.55
N ASP A 325 -23.28 81.18 -26.39
CA ASP A 325 -23.10 81.87 -25.11
C ASP A 325 -24.30 82.74 -24.73
N ALA A 326 -24.96 83.35 -25.73
CA ALA A 326 -26.18 84.13 -25.52
C ALA A 326 -27.31 83.23 -25.00
N GLU A 327 -27.50 82.05 -25.59
CA GLU A 327 -28.53 81.11 -25.16
C GLU A 327 -28.17 80.39 -23.84
N ARG A 328 -26.89 80.07 -23.58
CA ARG A 328 -26.42 79.58 -22.27
C ARG A 328 -26.72 80.59 -21.18
N HIS A 329 -26.43 81.86 -21.41
CA HIS A 329 -26.72 82.90 -20.43
C HIS A 329 -28.24 83.11 -20.27
N ARG A 330 -29.02 83.09 -21.36
CA ARG A 330 -30.48 83.28 -21.35
C ARG A 330 -31.21 82.20 -20.56
N TYR A 331 -30.80 80.94 -20.71
CA TYR A 331 -31.51 79.80 -20.15
C TYR A 331 -30.82 79.15 -18.94
N LEU A 332 -29.49 79.28 -18.74
CA LEU A 332 -28.73 78.55 -17.69
C LEU A 332 -28.21 79.42 -16.53
N SER A 333 -27.99 80.72 -16.70
CA SER A 333 -27.37 81.57 -15.65
C SER A 333 -28.21 81.80 -14.39
N LYS A 334 -29.51 81.49 -14.46
CA LYS A 334 -30.49 81.73 -13.38
C LYS A 334 -30.97 80.45 -12.71
N LEU A 335 -30.32 79.33 -12.98
CA LEU A 335 -30.71 78.04 -12.44
C LEU A 335 -30.37 77.94 -10.95
N SER A 336 -31.31 77.42 -10.19
CA SER A 336 -31.11 76.97 -8.82
C SER A 336 -30.22 75.72 -8.77
N THR A 337 -29.71 75.38 -7.57
CA THR A 337 -28.92 74.16 -7.35
C THR A 337 -29.67 72.89 -7.78
N GLU A 338 -30.99 72.82 -7.54
CA GLU A 338 -31.84 71.70 -7.97
C GLU A 338 -31.97 71.62 -9.50
N GLU A 339 -32.06 72.77 -10.17
CA GLU A 339 -32.10 72.80 -11.63
C GLU A 339 -30.74 72.42 -12.23
N TRP A 340 -29.63 72.88 -11.64
CA TRP A 340 -28.29 72.46 -12.05
C TRP A 340 -28.06 70.95 -11.91
N GLN A 341 -28.64 70.30 -10.90
CA GLN A 341 -28.60 68.83 -10.78
C GLN A 341 -29.22 68.13 -12.00
N THR A 342 -30.24 68.73 -12.61
CA THR A 342 -30.87 68.15 -13.81
C THR A 342 -30.17 68.54 -15.11
N ILE A 343 -29.46 69.67 -15.14
CA ILE A 343 -28.83 70.21 -16.34
C ILE A 343 -27.38 69.76 -16.50
N ILE A 344 -26.60 69.65 -15.41
CA ILE A 344 -25.19 69.22 -15.47
C ILE A 344 -25.04 67.91 -16.25
N PRO A 345 -25.87 66.87 -16.04
CA PRO A 345 -25.78 65.63 -16.82
C PRO A 345 -26.03 65.81 -18.33
N ILE A 346 -26.76 66.86 -18.74
CA ILE A 346 -27.10 67.15 -20.14
C ILE A 346 -25.96 67.88 -20.85
N ILE A 347 -25.22 68.74 -20.14
CA ILE A 347 -24.03 69.41 -20.69
C ILE A 347 -22.96 68.36 -20.90
N THR A 348 -22.76 67.90 -22.14
CA THR A 348 -21.81 66.81 -22.43
C THR A 348 -20.36 67.15 -22.09
N ASP A 349 -19.50 66.14 -21.95
CA ASP A 349 -18.06 66.33 -21.70
C ASP A 349 -17.35 67.04 -22.86
N ASN A 350 -17.94 67.03 -24.06
CA ASN A 350 -17.43 67.79 -25.19
C ASN A 350 -17.69 69.30 -25.04
N ASP A 351 -18.59 69.71 -24.15
CA ASP A 351 -18.82 71.10 -23.76
C ASP A 351 -18.00 71.49 -22.51
N GLN A 352 -16.68 71.44 -22.65
CA GLN A 352 -15.74 71.85 -21.60
C GLN A 352 -15.95 73.32 -21.17
N GLN A 353 -16.48 74.16 -22.06
CA GLN A 353 -16.83 75.54 -21.74
C GLN A 353 -18.06 75.62 -20.84
N GLY A 354 -19.10 74.83 -21.12
CA GLY A 354 -20.27 74.67 -20.27
C GLY A 354 -19.93 74.12 -18.88
N LEU A 355 -19.03 73.13 -18.81
CA LEU A 355 -18.58 72.57 -17.53
C LEU A 355 -17.73 73.55 -16.71
N ALA A 356 -16.78 74.23 -17.34
CA ALA A 356 -15.98 75.25 -16.66
C ALA A 356 -16.84 76.43 -16.18
N PHE A 357 -17.86 76.82 -16.97
CA PHE A 357 -18.85 77.82 -16.58
C PHE A 357 -19.62 77.37 -15.33
N ALA A 358 -20.10 76.12 -15.31
CA ALA A 358 -20.81 75.56 -14.16
C ALA A 358 -19.94 75.48 -12.90
N LEU A 359 -18.67 75.03 -12.99
CA LEU A 359 -17.77 74.92 -11.83
C LEU A 359 -17.52 76.29 -11.20
N ARG A 360 -17.29 77.28 -12.05
CA ARG A 360 -17.03 78.66 -11.62
C ARG A 360 -18.24 79.28 -10.94
N GLU A 361 -19.42 79.14 -11.54
CA GLU A 361 -20.65 79.67 -10.94
C GLU A 361 -20.93 79.01 -9.59
N LEU A 362 -20.83 77.68 -9.49
CA LEU A 362 -21.05 76.96 -8.22
C LEU A 362 -20.01 77.29 -7.14
N SER A 363 -18.75 77.54 -7.51
CA SER A 363 -17.69 77.90 -6.55
C SER A 363 -17.80 79.35 -6.04
N HIS A 364 -18.47 80.24 -6.77
CA HIS A 364 -18.62 81.66 -6.42
C HIS A 364 -19.97 82.03 -5.80
N THR A 365 -21.07 81.42 -6.25
CA THR A 365 -22.42 81.83 -5.84
C THR A 365 -22.98 81.03 -4.67
N ALA A 366 -22.33 79.92 -4.28
CA ALA A 366 -22.77 79.10 -3.16
C ALA A 366 -22.58 79.81 -1.81
N ARG A 367 -23.70 80.28 -1.21
CA ARG A 367 -23.72 80.74 0.19
C ARG A 367 -23.46 79.62 1.20
N ASP A 368 -23.70 78.37 0.78
CA ASP A 368 -23.44 77.15 1.52
C ASP A 368 -22.63 76.21 0.60
N LEU A 369 -21.31 76.29 0.70
CA LEU A 369 -20.40 75.51 -0.15
C LEU A 369 -20.65 74.01 -0.01
N GLN A 370 -21.11 73.57 1.17
CA GLN A 370 -21.28 72.17 1.52
C GLN A 370 -22.42 71.50 0.72
N GLN A 371 -23.47 72.25 0.38
CA GLN A 371 -24.56 71.78 -0.48
C GLN A 371 -24.14 71.67 -1.96
N CYS A 372 -23.10 72.40 -2.36
CA CYS A 372 -22.61 72.42 -3.74
C CYS A 372 -21.44 71.46 -3.99
N LEU A 373 -20.81 70.90 -2.94
CA LEU A 373 -19.69 69.96 -3.07
C LEU A 373 -19.97 68.77 -4.01
N PRO A 374 -21.14 68.10 -3.97
CA PRO A 374 -21.40 66.98 -4.87
C PRO A 374 -21.36 67.39 -6.35
N LEU A 375 -21.88 68.57 -6.67
CA LEU A 375 -21.89 69.12 -8.03
C LEU A 375 -20.51 69.59 -8.46
N ILE A 376 -19.78 70.24 -7.55
CA ILE A 376 -18.38 70.65 -7.78
C ILE A 376 -17.51 69.44 -8.09
N PHE A 377 -17.67 68.34 -7.36
CA PHE A 377 -16.94 67.10 -7.63
C PHE A 377 -17.41 66.38 -8.90
N ASP A 378 -18.69 66.44 -9.24
CA ASP A 378 -19.18 65.91 -10.52
C ASP A 378 -18.58 66.66 -11.71
N ILE A 379 -18.53 67.99 -11.63
CA ILE A 379 -17.92 68.81 -12.68
C ILE A 379 -16.40 68.62 -12.71
N TRP A 380 -15.76 68.56 -11.54
CA TRP A 380 -14.32 68.31 -11.39
C TRP A 380 -13.86 67.08 -12.19
N LYS A 381 -14.61 65.98 -12.11
CA LYS A 381 -14.32 64.74 -12.84
C LYS A 381 -14.38 64.88 -14.35
N ARG A 382 -15.21 65.80 -14.82
CA ARG A 382 -15.56 65.97 -16.24
C ARG A 382 -14.73 67.05 -16.92
N LEU A 383 -14.01 67.86 -16.13
CA LEU A 383 -13.03 68.80 -16.62
C LEU A 383 -11.77 68.12 -17.14
N SER A 384 -11.19 68.70 -18.18
CA SER A 384 -9.86 68.32 -18.66
C SER A 384 -8.76 68.62 -17.62
N ASN A 385 -7.66 67.87 -17.67
CA ASN A 385 -6.53 68.01 -16.73
C ASN A 385 -5.96 69.45 -16.70
N GLU A 386 -5.91 70.14 -17.83
CA GLU A 386 -5.48 71.55 -17.90
C GLU A 386 -6.35 72.45 -17.00
N LYS A 387 -7.67 72.25 -17.04
CA LYS A 387 -8.62 73.01 -16.22
C LYS A 387 -8.59 72.57 -14.76
N GLN A 388 -8.29 71.30 -14.48
CA GLN A 388 -8.08 70.79 -13.13
C GLN A 388 -6.82 71.39 -12.47
N VAL A 389 -5.66 71.38 -13.15
CA VAL A 389 -4.42 71.98 -12.63
C VAL A 389 -4.59 73.47 -12.37
N CYS A 390 -5.23 74.19 -13.30
CA CYS A 390 -5.53 75.61 -13.13
C CYS A 390 -6.33 75.87 -11.83
N PHE A 391 -7.28 75.01 -11.51
CA PHE A 391 -8.05 75.09 -10.27
C PHE A 391 -7.21 74.72 -9.03
N LEU A 392 -6.39 73.66 -9.04
CA LEU A 392 -5.53 73.30 -7.88
C LEU A 392 -4.54 74.41 -7.53
N GLN A 393 -3.99 75.10 -8.52
CA GLN A 393 -3.11 76.25 -8.28
C GLN A 393 -3.83 77.36 -7.52
N THR A 394 -5.10 77.62 -7.85
CA THR A 394 -5.91 78.59 -7.08
C THR A 394 -6.19 78.14 -5.63
N LEU A 395 -6.12 76.83 -5.33
CA LEU A 395 -6.29 76.30 -3.97
C LEU A 395 -5.04 76.44 -3.09
N LYS A 396 -3.83 76.44 -3.67
CA LYS A 396 -2.57 76.66 -2.91
C LYS A 396 -2.56 78.02 -2.19
N ASP A 397 -3.26 78.99 -2.74
CA ASP A 397 -3.40 80.33 -2.17
C ASP A 397 -4.61 80.47 -1.22
N ASN A 398 -5.40 79.40 -1.03
CA ASN A 398 -6.62 79.40 -0.22
C ASN A 398 -6.72 78.13 0.65
N PHE A 399 -5.87 78.04 1.69
CA PHE A 399 -5.85 76.90 2.62
C PHE A 399 -7.21 76.57 3.27
N PRO A 400 -8.11 77.53 3.59
CA PRO A 400 -9.45 77.18 4.09
C PRO A 400 -10.30 76.39 3.08
N LEU A 401 -10.30 76.81 1.80
CA LEU A 401 -11.01 76.08 0.74
C LEU A 401 -10.29 74.75 0.44
N ALA A 402 -8.95 74.74 0.43
CA ALA A 402 -8.18 73.52 0.26
C ALA A 402 -8.43 72.52 1.40
N GLU A 403 -8.51 72.96 2.65
CA GLU A 403 -8.81 72.10 3.80
C GLU A 403 -10.21 71.49 3.69
N ILE A 404 -11.23 72.28 3.31
CA ILE A 404 -12.60 71.77 3.06
C ILE A 404 -12.58 70.75 1.94
N LEU A 405 -12.02 71.09 0.78
CA LEU A 405 -12.03 70.22 -0.39
C LEU A 405 -11.20 68.95 -0.16
N LEU A 406 -10.03 69.03 0.47
CA LEU A 406 -9.19 67.86 0.77
C LEU A 406 -9.83 66.96 1.83
N ASN A 407 -10.48 67.53 2.86
CA ASN A 407 -11.19 66.75 3.88
C ASN A 407 -12.45 66.08 3.32
N ASP A 408 -13.16 66.75 2.42
CA ASP A 408 -14.40 66.24 1.81
C ASP A 408 -14.14 65.41 0.54
N GLY A 409 -12.88 65.04 0.27
CA GLY A 409 -12.54 63.98 -0.67
C GLY A 409 -12.03 64.42 -2.05
N LEU A 410 -11.53 65.64 -2.22
CA LEU A 410 -10.90 66.09 -3.48
C LEU A 410 -9.77 65.16 -3.93
N THR A 411 -8.97 64.68 -2.99
CA THR A 411 -7.90 63.72 -3.28
C THR A 411 -8.42 62.34 -3.64
N GLN A 412 -9.62 61.95 -3.20
CA GLN A 412 -10.26 60.70 -3.61
C GLN A 412 -10.76 60.76 -5.06
N GLN A 413 -10.94 61.97 -5.60
CA GLN A 413 -11.34 62.17 -7.00
C GLN A 413 -10.18 61.99 -7.98
N SER A 414 -8.95 61.73 -7.50
CA SER A 414 -7.75 61.70 -8.34
C SER A 414 -7.42 60.34 -8.99
N ALA A 415 -8.25 59.32 -8.77
CA ALA A 415 -8.03 57.96 -9.30
C ALA A 415 -7.93 57.90 -10.85
N TYR A 416 -8.35 58.96 -11.55
CA TYR A 416 -8.37 59.07 -13.01
C TYR A 416 -7.55 60.25 -13.55
N GLN A 417 -6.70 60.85 -12.72
CA GLN A 417 -5.99 62.08 -13.07
C GLN A 417 -4.54 61.81 -13.49
N THR A 418 -3.96 62.73 -14.28
CA THR A 418 -2.57 62.62 -14.70
C THR A 418 -1.60 62.70 -13.53
N GLU A 419 -0.41 62.15 -13.71
CA GLU A 419 0.66 62.17 -12.69
C GLU A 419 0.98 63.59 -12.21
N GLU A 420 0.84 64.58 -13.09
CA GLU A 420 0.98 66.01 -12.77
C GLU A 420 -0.06 66.49 -11.74
N VAL A 421 -1.34 66.17 -11.93
CA VAL A 421 -2.41 66.53 -10.98
C VAL A 421 -2.24 65.79 -9.65
N VAL A 422 -1.84 64.52 -9.71
CA VAL A 422 -1.60 63.70 -8.51
C VAL A 422 -0.43 64.23 -7.69
N GLN A 423 0.67 64.62 -8.34
CA GLN A 423 1.84 65.18 -7.66
C GLN A 423 1.50 66.50 -6.96
N GLU A 424 0.74 67.36 -7.63
CA GLU A 424 0.24 68.63 -7.07
C GLU A 424 -0.65 68.42 -5.84
N LEU A 425 -1.51 67.38 -5.85
CA LEU A 425 -2.31 66.99 -4.69
C LEU A 425 -1.46 66.44 -3.53
N ILE A 426 -0.42 65.64 -3.81
CA ILE A 426 0.50 65.10 -2.78
C ILE A 426 1.26 66.24 -2.10
N GLU A 427 1.78 67.18 -2.89
CA GLU A 427 2.50 68.35 -2.38
C GLU A 427 1.60 69.24 -1.51
N LEU A 428 0.39 69.54 -1.98
CA LEU A 428 -0.60 70.29 -1.22
C LEU A 428 -0.93 69.59 0.12
N SER A 429 -1.03 68.26 0.11
CA SER A 429 -1.32 67.45 1.30
C SER A 429 -0.15 67.41 2.31
N MET A 430 1.08 67.18 1.86
CA MET A 430 2.27 67.19 2.74
C MET A 430 2.52 68.57 3.35
N LEU A 431 2.30 69.63 2.57
CA LEU A 431 2.47 71.00 3.02
C LEU A 431 1.44 71.35 4.10
N LEU A 432 0.19 70.88 3.97
CA LEU A 432 -0.84 71.00 4.99
C LEU A 432 -0.48 70.24 6.29
N VAL A 433 -0.03 68.98 6.20
CA VAL A 433 0.35 68.17 7.39
C VAL A 433 1.55 68.77 8.12
N SER A 434 2.59 69.17 7.38
CA SER A 434 3.76 69.82 7.94
C SER A 434 3.39 71.15 8.61
N HIS A 435 2.52 71.95 7.98
CA HIS A 435 2.03 73.21 8.55
C HIS A 435 1.34 72.98 9.91
N LYS A 436 0.52 71.93 10.05
CA LYS A 436 -0.13 71.56 11.33
C LYS A 436 0.88 71.06 12.38
N SER A 437 1.86 70.23 11.99
CA SER A 437 2.91 69.73 12.89
C SER A 437 3.74 70.87 13.51
N HIS A 438 4.16 71.83 12.67
CA HIS A 438 4.91 73.02 13.11
C HIS A 438 4.11 73.96 14.02
N GLN A 439 2.77 73.88 14.02
CA GLN A 439 1.90 74.59 14.94
C GLN A 439 1.77 73.90 16.31
N ASN A 440 2.64 72.94 16.64
CA ASN A 440 2.58 72.09 17.84
C ASN A 440 1.29 71.25 17.96
N GLN A 441 0.62 70.98 16.84
CA GLN A 441 -0.58 70.14 16.81
C GLN A 441 -0.22 68.72 16.38
N ILE A 442 0.75 68.07 17.03
CA ILE A 442 1.29 66.75 16.63
C ILE A 442 0.17 65.70 16.53
N GLN A 443 -0.81 65.72 17.44
CA GLN A 443 -1.96 64.82 17.37
C GLN A 443 -2.85 65.12 16.15
N GLN A 444 -3.12 66.39 15.84
CA GLN A 444 -3.90 66.73 14.66
C GLN A 444 -3.12 66.43 13.38
N ALA A 445 -1.80 66.66 13.34
CA ALA A 445 -0.96 66.29 12.22
C ALA A 445 -0.93 64.77 11.99
N TRP A 446 -0.86 63.97 13.08
CA TRP A 446 -0.99 62.52 13.03
C TRP A 446 -2.37 62.08 12.53
N GLU A 447 -3.47 62.64 13.05
CA GLU A 447 -4.83 62.33 12.61
C GLU A 447 -5.06 62.73 11.14
N PHE A 448 -4.54 63.88 10.70
CA PHE A 448 -4.59 64.31 9.30
C PHE A 448 -3.80 63.35 8.40
N ALA A 449 -2.56 63.01 8.78
CA ALA A 449 -1.75 62.05 8.03
C ALA A 449 -2.42 60.66 7.98
N LYS A 450 -2.96 60.18 9.10
CA LYS A 450 -3.69 58.92 9.21
C LYS A 450 -4.94 58.92 8.33
N ASN A 451 -5.73 59.99 8.35
CA ASN A 451 -6.92 60.13 7.50
C ASN A 451 -6.56 60.14 6.01
N PHE A 452 -5.49 60.84 5.62
CA PHE A 452 -5.00 60.80 4.24
C PHE A 452 -4.48 59.40 3.85
N LEU A 453 -3.94 58.61 4.76
CA LEU A 453 -3.47 57.25 4.43
C LEU A 453 -4.57 56.22 4.36
N THR A 454 -5.64 56.44 5.12
CA THR A 454 -6.78 55.52 5.20
C THR A 454 -7.71 55.72 4.00
N ASN A 455 -7.79 56.95 3.49
CA ASN A 455 -8.84 57.35 2.55
C ASN A 455 -8.33 57.81 1.18
N ASN A 456 -7.08 57.50 0.77
CA ASN A 456 -6.48 58.17 -0.39
C ASN A 456 -5.45 57.34 -1.17
N GLU A 457 -5.73 57.11 -2.46
CA GLU A 457 -4.88 56.31 -3.34
C GLU A 457 -3.63 57.06 -3.82
N ILE A 458 -3.55 58.39 -3.65
CA ILE A 458 -2.36 59.16 -4.09
C ILE A 458 -1.11 58.85 -3.27
N PHE A 459 -1.28 58.38 -2.03
CA PHE A 459 -0.22 57.84 -1.19
C PHE A 459 -0.09 56.31 -1.40
N ASN A 460 -0.08 55.87 -2.66
CA ASN A 460 -0.04 54.45 -3.03
C ASN A 460 1.30 53.75 -2.75
N THR A 461 2.41 54.49 -2.64
CA THR A 461 3.71 53.87 -2.34
C THR A 461 4.01 53.94 -0.86
N ASN A 462 4.53 52.86 -0.31
CA ASN A 462 4.92 52.81 1.11
C ASN A 462 5.93 53.91 1.47
N THR A 463 6.77 54.34 0.52
CA THR A 463 7.67 55.50 0.69
C THR A 463 6.90 56.81 0.86
N LYS A 464 5.90 57.09 0.01
CA LYS A 464 5.03 58.27 0.14
C LYS A 464 4.23 58.23 1.45
N ARG A 465 3.73 57.05 1.81
CA ARG A 465 3.00 56.82 3.07
C ARG A 465 3.88 57.09 4.29
N PHE A 466 5.09 56.52 4.27
CA PHE A 466 6.08 56.73 5.32
C PHE A 466 6.48 58.20 5.41
N ASN A 467 6.72 58.88 4.29
CA ASN A 467 7.08 60.30 4.28
C ASN A 467 5.98 61.18 4.87
N LEU A 468 4.71 60.89 4.55
CA LEU A 468 3.57 61.61 5.13
C LEU A 468 3.46 61.39 6.65
N LEU A 469 3.63 60.15 7.12
CA LEU A 469 3.64 59.85 8.57
C LEU A 469 4.84 60.45 9.28
N ASN A 470 6.02 60.40 8.65
CA ASN A 470 7.24 60.96 9.19
C ASN A 470 7.18 62.49 9.23
N ALA A 471 6.48 63.14 8.29
CA ALA A 471 6.23 64.58 8.34
C ALA A 471 5.40 65.02 9.56
N ALA A 472 4.68 64.09 10.21
CA ALA A 472 3.99 64.36 11.46
C ALA A 472 4.94 64.41 12.68
N PHE A 473 6.20 63.95 12.58
CA PHE A 473 7.14 63.87 13.71
C PHE A 473 8.53 64.46 13.43
N PRO A 474 9.04 65.38 14.26
CA PRO A 474 10.44 65.78 14.22
C PRO A 474 11.37 64.69 14.81
N ASP A 475 12.69 64.82 14.59
CA ASP A 475 13.71 63.76 14.74
C ASP A 475 13.71 62.95 16.06
N GLU A 476 13.23 63.52 17.18
CA GLU A 476 13.06 62.83 18.48
C GLU A 476 11.59 62.80 18.92
N ILE A 477 11.07 61.60 19.23
CA ILE A 477 9.72 61.42 19.78
C ILE A 477 9.84 61.48 21.32
N PRO A 478 9.19 62.42 22.01
CA PRO A 478 9.19 62.47 23.46
C PRO A 478 8.61 61.16 24.04
N ALA A 479 9.27 60.57 25.04
CA ALA A 479 8.82 59.32 25.68
C ALA A 479 7.41 59.40 26.32
N ASN A 480 6.88 60.62 26.47
CA ASN A 480 5.55 60.93 26.99
C ASN A 480 4.56 61.41 25.91
N ALA A 481 4.89 61.34 24.62
CA ALA A 481 3.96 61.74 23.56
C ALA A 481 2.71 60.85 23.58
N GLU A 482 1.52 61.45 23.64
CA GLU A 482 0.25 60.72 23.65
C GLU A 482 0.08 59.80 22.44
N VAL A 483 0.75 60.11 21.31
CA VAL A 483 0.77 59.25 20.12
C VAL A 483 1.41 57.88 20.38
N LEU A 484 2.31 57.75 21.36
CA LEU A 484 2.87 56.46 21.76
C LEU A 484 1.84 55.55 22.44
N GLN A 485 0.69 56.11 22.85
CA GLN A 485 -0.46 55.38 23.39
C GLN A 485 -1.48 55.00 22.31
N ASP A 486 -1.35 55.50 21.08
CA ASP A 486 -2.18 55.07 19.96
C ASP A 486 -1.83 53.60 19.61
N PRO A 487 -2.82 52.68 19.64
CA PRO A 487 -2.59 51.27 19.35
C PRO A 487 -2.08 51.00 17.93
N ASP A 488 -2.36 51.90 16.97
CA ASP A 488 -1.99 51.77 15.57
C ASP A 488 -0.59 52.33 15.27
N TYR A 489 -0.05 53.18 16.15
CA TYR A 489 1.18 53.94 15.93
C TYR A 489 2.41 53.08 15.60
N PRO A 490 2.85 52.14 16.46
CA PRO A 490 4.00 51.32 16.14
C PRO A 490 3.69 50.32 15.02
N GLN A 491 2.43 49.94 14.83
CA GLN A 491 2.02 48.93 13.84
C GLN A 491 2.14 49.46 12.41
N ILE A 492 1.56 50.63 12.12
CA ILE A 492 1.56 51.23 10.78
C ILE A 492 3.00 51.57 10.36
N ILE A 493 3.83 52.07 11.27
CA ILE A 493 5.22 52.43 10.95
C ILE A 493 6.04 51.16 10.68
N ILE A 494 5.91 50.13 11.52
CA ILE A 494 6.67 48.87 11.38
C ILE A 494 6.37 48.15 10.07
N GLU A 495 5.13 48.20 9.58
CA GLU A 495 4.75 47.65 8.28
C GLU A 495 5.38 48.40 7.09
N LEU A 496 5.78 49.66 7.29
CA LEU A 496 6.33 50.52 6.24
C LEU A 496 7.86 50.55 6.20
N ILE A 497 8.54 50.23 7.31
CA ILE A 497 10.02 50.17 7.38
C ILE A 497 10.60 49.28 6.25
N PRO A 498 10.06 48.08 5.95
CA PRO A 498 10.49 47.24 4.84
C PRO A 498 10.62 47.91 3.46
N ALA A 499 9.89 48.99 3.22
CA ALA A 499 9.87 49.69 1.94
C ALA A 499 10.90 50.81 1.83
N LEU A 500 11.72 51.00 2.87
CA LEU A 500 12.80 51.98 2.90
C LEU A 500 14.11 51.37 2.34
N PRO A 501 15.07 52.18 1.89
CA PRO A 501 16.41 51.72 1.56
C PRO A 501 17.09 50.98 2.74
N ASP A 502 17.83 49.90 2.45
CA ASP A 502 18.41 49.00 3.46
C ASP A 502 19.30 49.72 4.49
N ASP A 503 20.02 50.78 4.08
CA ASP A 503 20.86 51.60 4.95
C ASP A 503 20.08 52.44 5.97
N VAL A 504 18.78 52.64 5.74
CA VAL A 504 17.86 53.37 6.61
C VAL A 504 17.06 52.42 7.49
N GLN A 505 16.75 51.21 7.01
CA GLN A 505 15.92 50.23 7.71
C GLN A 505 16.44 49.89 9.10
N ASP A 506 17.74 49.59 9.25
CA ASP A 506 18.33 49.18 10.52
C ASP A 506 18.18 50.24 11.62
N ASN A 507 18.36 51.52 11.27
CA ASN A 507 18.20 52.62 12.20
C ASN A 507 16.72 52.77 12.62
N MET A 508 15.81 52.59 11.66
CA MET A 508 14.36 52.67 11.93
C MET A 508 13.87 51.49 12.77
N TRP A 509 14.33 50.26 12.51
CA TRP A 509 14.02 49.09 13.34
C TRP A 509 14.47 49.31 14.79
N ARG A 510 15.69 49.83 15.00
CA ARG A 510 16.17 50.15 16.35
C ARG A 510 15.38 51.27 17.02
N LYS A 511 15.07 52.35 16.29
CA LYS A 511 14.27 53.49 16.80
C LYS A 511 12.92 53.02 17.31
N TYR A 512 12.14 52.32 16.48
CA TYR A 512 10.75 52.00 16.80
C TYR A 512 10.57 50.75 17.68
N LEU A 513 11.44 49.73 17.58
CA LEU A 513 11.35 48.55 18.46
C LEU A 513 11.84 48.83 19.89
N SER A 514 12.67 49.86 20.11
CA SER A 514 13.20 50.20 21.44
C SER A 514 12.17 50.79 22.40
N ALA A 515 11.07 51.33 21.88
CA ALA A 515 10.03 52.02 22.65
C ALA A 515 8.81 51.13 22.99
N LEU A 516 8.87 49.83 22.69
CA LEU A 516 7.73 48.92 22.83
C LEU A 516 7.62 48.32 24.24
N ASP A 517 6.41 48.40 24.79
CA ASP A 517 6.00 47.66 25.99
C ASP A 517 5.50 46.23 25.65
N GLN A 518 5.24 45.44 26.69
CA GLN A 518 4.84 44.03 26.55
C GLN A 518 3.59 43.82 25.67
N ASN A 519 2.56 44.65 25.86
CA ASN A 519 1.30 44.50 25.13
C ASN A 519 1.50 44.82 23.64
N LYS A 520 2.36 45.80 23.35
CA LYS A 520 2.68 46.19 21.97
C LYS A 520 3.55 45.16 21.25
N TRP A 521 4.42 44.43 21.94
CA TRP A 521 5.19 43.34 21.31
C TRP A 521 4.28 42.26 20.72
N GLN A 522 3.17 41.90 21.39
CA GLN A 522 2.22 40.89 20.90
C GLN A 522 1.57 41.30 19.57
N THR A 523 1.24 42.58 19.40
CA THR A 523 0.64 43.11 18.17
C THR A 523 1.67 43.39 17.09
N VAL A 524 2.89 43.77 17.47
CA VAL A 524 3.96 44.17 16.56
C VAL A 524 4.67 42.99 15.93
N ILE A 525 5.00 41.94 16.70
CA ILE A 525 5.80 40.82 16.20
C ILE A 525 5.22 40.30 14.90
N PRO A 526 3.93 39.92 14.78
CA PRO A 526 3.32 39.41 13.54
C PRO A 526 3.51 40.31 12.30
N LYS A 527 3.74 41.61 12.49
CA LYS A 527 3.90 42.59 11.41
C LYS A 527 5.33 42.71 10.89
N ILE A 528 6.33 42.24 11.62
CA ILE A 528 7.74 42.24 11.18
C ILE A 528 7.95 41.12 10.13
N ASN A 529 8.02 41.47 8.85
CA ASN A 529 8.11 40.52 7.74
C ASN A 529 9.52 40.40 7.12
N ILE A 530 10.48 41.22 7.56
CA ILE A 530 11.89 41.17 7.13
C ILE A 530 12.77 40.60 8.25
N GLN A 531 13.78 39.80 7.85
CA GLN A 531 14.71 39.13 8.75
C GLN A 531 15.50 40.10 9.65
N GLY A 532 16.02 41.21 9.10
CA GLY A 532 16.70 42.24 9.88
C GLY A 532 15.87 42.77 11.07
N GLY A 533 14.57 42.98 10.86
CA GLY A 533 13.65 43.37 11.94
C GLY A 533 13.46 42.27 13.00
N LEU A 534 13.39 41.01 12.59
CA LEU A 534 13.25 39.86 13.49
C LEU A 534 14.52 39.62 14.33
N VAL A 535 15.72 39.82 13.75
CA VAL A 535 16.99 39.77 14.50
C VAL A 535 17.04 40.84 15.57
N VAL A 536 16.65 42.08 15.23
CA VAL A 536 16.62 43.19 16.21
C VAL A 536 15.59 42.90 17.30
N ALA A 537 14.43 42.34 16.95
CA ALA A 537 13.43 41.89 17.93
C ALA A 537 13.98 40.80 18.85
N TRP A 538 14.67 39.79 18.31
CA TRP A 538 15.31 38.72 19.08
C TRP A 538 16.30 39.28 20.11
N GLN A 539 17.21 40.16 19.67
CA GLN A 539 18.22 40.78 20.53
C GLN A 539 17.60 41.59 21.68
N LYS A 540 16.47 42.26 21.44
CA LYS A 540 15.77 43.03 22.47
C LYS A 540 14.99 42.13 23.45
N LEU A 541 14.39 41.06 22.96
CA LEU A 541 13.64 40.12 23.78
C LEU A 541 14.55 39.20 24.61
N GLU A 542 15.79 38.94 24.19
CA GLU A 542 16.75 38.09 24.90
C GLU A 542 16.92 38.50 26.38
N ILE A 543 17.24 39.78 26.63
CA ILE A 543 17.46 40.29 27.99
C ILE A 543 16.17 40.21 28.82
N SER A 544 15.04 40.56 28.21
CA SER A 544 13.73 40.59 28.86
C SER A 544 13.23 39.18 29.22
N THR A 545 13.53 38.19 28.37
CA THR A 545 13.15 36.78 28.58
C THR A 545 13.89 36.14 29.73
N ILE A 546 15.17 36.47 29.92
CA ILE A 546 15.95 35.98 31.06
C ILE A 546 15.43 36.58 32.38
N GLN A 547 14.99 37.84 32.36
CA GLN A 547 14.48 38.53 33.56
C GLN A 547 13.06 38.11 33.92
N GLN A 548 12.18 37.93 32.93
CA GLN A 548 10.76 37.62 33.11
C GLN A 548 10.29 36.52 32.13
N PRO A 549 10.69 35.25 32.35
CA PRO A 549 10.45 34.14 31.42
C PRO A 549 8.96 33.94 31.07
N ASN A 550 8.08 33.93 32.07
CA ASN A 550 6.64 33.74 31.87
C ASN A 550 6.01 34.77 30.91
N GLN A 551 6.58 35.98 30.83
CA GLN A 551 6.00 37.09 30.08
C GLN A 551 6.56 37.20 28.66
N TYR A 552 7.86 36.95 28.47
CA TYR A 552 8.54 37.21 27.20
C TYR A 552 8.91 35.94 26.42
N THR A 553 8.96 34.77 27.06
CA THR A 553 9.26 33.51 26.34
C THR A 553 8.27 33.23 25.19
N PRO A 554 6.94 33.38 25.35
CA PRO A 554 6.01 33.19 24.24
C PRO A 554 6.27 34.15 23.06
N LEU A 555 6.65 35.39 23.36
CA LEU A 555 6.99 36.40 22.35
C LEU A 555 8.26 36.03 21.59
N MET A 556 9.28 35.55 22.30
CA MET A 556 10.54 35.12 21.72
C MET A 556 10.39 33.86 20.86
N LEU A 557 9.52 32.92 21.24
CA LEU A 557 9.17 31.75 20.42
C LEU A 557 8.37 32.14 19.16
N GLU A 558 7.56 33.19 19.20
CA GLU A 558 6.88 33.71 18.01
C GLU A 558 7.86 34.38 17.04
N VAL A 559 8.86 35.11 17.55
CA VAL A 559 9.99 35.60 16.73
C VAL A 559 10.76 34.42 16.14
N TRP A 560 11.09 33.42 16.98
CA TRP A 560 11.79 32.20 16.56
C TRP A 560 11.13 31.54 15.35
N LYS A 561 9.80 31.38 15.39
CA LYS A 561 9.03 30.74 14.31
C LYS A 561 9.31 31.38 12.94
N ARG A 562 9.53 32.69 12.92
CA ARG A 562 9.58 33.54 11.72
C ARG A 562 10.99 33.86 11.24
N LEU A 563 12.01 33.55 12.06
CA LEU A 563 13.41 33.63 11.65
C LEU A 563 13.70 32.65 10.51
N SER A 564 14.59 33.07 9.62
CA SER A 564 15.14 32.26 8.53
C SER A 564 16.03 31.14 9.09
N LEU A 565 16.28 30.11 8.29
CA LEU A 565 17.11 28.98 8.72
C LEU A 565 18.55 29.40 9.09
N VAL A 566 19.12 30.38 8.38
CA VAL A 566 20.46 30.91 8.64
C VAL A 566 20.50 31.58 10.02
N GLU A 567 19.53 32.44 10.31
CA GLU A 567 19.47 33.17 11.58
C GLU A 567 19.11 32.25 12.75
N LYS A 568 18.20 31.28 12.54
CA LYS A 568 17.92 30.22 13.53
C LYS A 568 19.20 29.49 13.93
N THR A 569 20.03 29.11 12.96
CA THR A 569 21.30 28.41 13.22
C THR A 569 22.26 29.29 14.02
N GLN A 570 22.42 30.56 13.63
CA GLN A 570 23.29 31.50 14.34
C GLN A 570 22.82 31.75 15.79
N HIS A 571 21.52 31.94 16.00
CA HIS A 571 20.96 32.13 17.32
C HIS A 571 21.03 30.86 18.18
N LEU A 572 20.94 29.65 17.62
CA LEU A 572 21.18 28.42 18.39
C LEU A 572 22.62 28.32 18.87
N GLN A 573 23.59 28.73 18.06
CA GLN A 573 24.99 28.79 18.49
C GLN A 573 25.19 29.81 19.62
N GLN A 574 24.48 30.94 19.59
CA GLN A 574 24.47 31.91 20.68
C GLN A 574 23.79 31.34 21.94
N LEU A 575 22.68 30.60 21.81
CA LEU A 575 22.01 29.93 22.93
C LEU A 575 22.88 28.85 23.58
N GLN A 576 23.78 28.21 22.84
CA GLN A 576 24.77 27.31 23.42
C GLN A 576 25.76 28.04 24.33
N GLN A 577 26.01 29.33 24.10
CA GLN A 577 26.79 30.19 24.99
C GLN A 577 25.95 30.75 26.14
N ASN A 578 24.63 30.90 25.93
CA ASN A 578 23.65 31.38 26.92
C ASN A 578 22.71 30.24 27.36
N VAL A 579 23.27 29.22 28.00
CA VAL A 579 22.57 27.96 28.34
C VAL A 579 21.30 28.19 29.18
N LYS A 580 21.30 29.22 30.05
CA LYS A 580 20.12 29.57 30.87
C LYS A 580 18.93 30.01 30.02
N LEU A 581 19.16 30.80 28.98
CA LEU A 581 18.11 31.17 28.03
C LEU A 581 17.67 29.96 27.20
N GLY A 582 18.63 29.12 26.77
CA GLY A 582 18.35 27.87 26.08
C GLY A 582 17.45 26.92 26.89
N GLU A 583 17.71 26.78 28.19
CA GLU A 583 16.89 26.02 29.13
C GLU A 583 15.47 26.55 29.21
N ILE A 584 15.30 27.86 29.42
CA ILE A 584 13.99 28.52 29.46
C ILE A 584 13.22 28.26 28.17
N LEU A 585 13.86 28.42 27.01
CA LEU A 585 13.18 28.20 25.72
C LEU A 585 12.79 26.73 25.51
N LEU A 586 13.65 25.79 25.89
CA LEU A 586 13.35 24.35 25.80
C LEU A 586 12.20 23.93 26.74
N GLU A 587 12.14 24.47 27.96
CA GLU A 587 11.05 24.21 28.92
C GLU A 587 9.69 24.73 28.43
N TYR A 588 9.69 25.84 27.70
CA TYR A 588 8.46 26.48 27.18
C TYR A 588 8.09 26.04 25.77
N GLY A 589 8.77 25.03 25.22
CA GLY A 589 8.33 24.37 23.99
C GLY A 589 9.05 24.77 22.72
N LEU A 590 10.32 25.20 22.77
CA LEU A 590 11.16 25.40 21.57
C LEU A 590 11.19 24.16 20.64
N LEU A 591 10.98 22.96 21.20
CA LEU A 591 10.93 21.69 20.46
C LEU A 591 9.51 21.25 20.04
N GLU A 592 8.48 22.10 20.20
CA GLU A 592 7.13 21.75 19.75
C GLU A 592 7.06 21.69 18.21
N PRO A 593 6.25 20.79 17.61
CA PRO A 593 6.17 20.59 16.16
C PRO A 593 5.90 21.88 15.38
N SER A 594 5.06 22.76 15.93
CA SER A 594 4.70 24.06 15.35
C SER A 594 5.88 24.99 15.10
N TYR A 595 7.03 24.74 15.74
CA TYR A 595 8.27 25.52 15.59
C TYR A 595 9.35 24.77 14.80
N LEU A 596 9.10 23.49 14.46
CA LEU A 596 10.03 22.61 13.74
C LEU A 596 9.60 22.36 12.28
N GLU A 597 8.34 22.60 11.92
CA GLU A 597 7.83 22.49 10.54
C GLU A 597 8.71 23.27 9.54
N GLY A 598 9.26 22.57 8.54
CA GLY A 598 10.14 23.13 7.51
C GLY A 598 11.60 23.37 7.92
N SER A 599 12.03 22.92 9.11
CA SER A 599 13.42 23.07 9.56
C SER A 599 14.37 22.11 8.83
N ASP A 600 15.48 22.64 8.32
CA ASP A 600 16.58 21.85 7.75
C ASP A 600 17.30 21.02 8.83
N THR A 601 17.93 19.94 8.39
CA THR A 601 18.83 19.06 9.15
C THR A 601 19.88 19.82 9.97
N ALA A 602 20.35 20.99 9.50
CA ALA A 602 21.29 21.84 10.24
C ALA A 602 20.70 22.42 11.54
N VAL A 603 19.49 23.00 11.47
CA VAL A 603 18.79 23.56 12.64
C VAL A 603 18.46 22.45 13.65
N MET A 604 18.01 21.29 13.15
CA MET A 604 17.72 20.12 13.99
C MET A 604 18.97 19.64 14.73
N ARG A 605 20.13 19.60 14.05
CA ARG A 605 21.40 19.24 14.68
C ARG A 605 21.78 20.22 15.79
N GLU A 606 21.67 21.52 15.55
CA GLU A 606 22.00 22.52 16.57
C GLU A 606 21.03 22.51 17.76
N LEU A 607 19.74 22.23 17.55
CA LEU A 607 18.76 22.03 18.64
C LEU A 607 19.08 20.79 19.49
N ILE A 608 19.50 19.68 18.86
CA ILE A 608 19.97 18.49 19.56
C ILE A 608 21.22 18.83 20.39
N THR A 609 22.18 19.55 19.81
CA THR A 609 23.40 20.00 20.50
C THR A 609 23.08 20.92 21.68
N LEU A 610 22.16 21.88 21.51
CA LEU A 610 21.70 22.76 22.59
C LEU A 610 21.04 21.95 23.71
N SER A 611 20.15 21.03 23.36
CA SER A 611 19.46 20.16 24.32
C SER A 611 20.45 19.34 25.15
N LYS A 612 21.45 18.72 24.50
CA LYS A 612 22.53 17.99 25.19
C LYS A 612 23.36 18.93 26.07
N SER A 613 23.67 20.14 25.62
CA SER A 613 24.44 21.12 26.40
C SER A 613 23.70 21.57 27.66
N VAL A 614 22.40 21.85 27.56
CA VAL A 614 21.55 22.19 28.71
C VAL A 614 21.45 21.01 29.67
N VAL A 615 21.20 19.80 29.18
CA VAL A 615 21.15 18.59 30.02
C VAL A 615 22.50 18.34 30.72
N ALA A 616 23.63 18.54 30.02
CA ALA A 616 24.97 18.37 30.58
C ALA A 616 25.32 19.41 31.65
N LEU A 617 24.74 20.62 31.56
CA LEU A 617 24.90 21.64 32.58
C LEU A 617 24.03 21.30 33.79
N LYS A 618 22.73 21.02 33.58
CA LYS A 618 21.82 20.62 34.67
C LYS A 618 22.29 19.38 35.41
N SER A 619 22.93 18.43 34.74
CA SER A 619 23.42 17.21 35.39
C SER A 619 24.59 17.45 36.34
N GLN A 620 25.30 18.57 36.21
CA GLN A 620 26.33 19.00 37.16
C GLN A 620 25.72 19.58 38.44
N ASP A 621 24.55 20.21 38.33
CA ASP A 621 23.85 20.83 39.47
C ASP A 621 22.97 19.82 40.22
N ASP A 622 22.03 19.20 39.53
CA ASP A 622 21.11 18.20 40.06
C ASP A 622 20.82 17.13 39.01
N TRP A 623 21.40 15.95 39.19
CA TRP A 623 21.25 14.83 38.29
C TRP A 623 19.77 14.40 38.12
N ASN A 624 18.93 14.49 39.16
CA ASN A 624 17.55 14.02 39.10
C ASN A 624 16.68 15.02 38.31
N SER A 625 16.89 16.31 38.53
CA SER A 625 16.31 17.37 37.70
C SER A 625 16.72 17.20 36.23
N ALA A 626 18.02 16.98 35.97
CA ALA A 626 18.54 16.75 34.63
C ALA A 626 17.94 15.51 33.96
N TRP A 627 17.73 14.42 34.73
CA TRP A 627 17.08 13.20 34.25
C TRP A 627 15.62 13.43 33.85
N GLN A 628 14.84 14.11 34.71
CA GLN A 628 13.45 14.44 34.42
C GLN A 628 13.35 15.32 33.18
N PHE A 629 14.24 16.30 33.06
CA PHE A 629 14.31 17.19 31.91
C PHE A 629 14.69 16.44 30.63
N ALA A 630 15.76 15.64 30.65
CA ALA A 630 16.17 14.83 29.49
C ALA A 630 15.08 13.83 29.08
N THR A 631 14.36 13.22 30.03
CA THR A 631 13.24 12.32 29.75
C THR A 631 12.03 13.05 29.16
N HIS A 632 11.79 14.29 29.56
CA HIS A 632 10.76 15.15 28.95
C HIS A 632 11.13 15.47 27.49
N LEU A 633 12.37 15.89 27.25
CA LEU A 633 12.87 16.20 25.91
C LEU A 633 12.90 14.96 25.00
N ALA A 634 13.29 13.79 25.52
CA ALA A 634 13.33 12.52 24.77
C ALA A 634 11.97 12.09 24.18
N LYS A 635 10.85 12.64 24.68
CA LYS A 635 9.51 12.40 24.11
C LYS A 635 9.19 13.27 22.90
N LYS A 636 10.01 14.29 22.62
CA LYS A 636 9.77 15.25 21.53
C LYS A 636 10.15 14.63 20.18
N PRO A 637 9.48 15.00 19.07
CA PRO A 637 9.70 14.39 17.75
C PRO A 637 11.14 14.42 17.23
N ILE A 638 11.91 15.45 17.60
CA ILE A 638 13.33 15.59 17.23
C ILE A 638 14.22 14.45 17.75
N PHE A 639 13.79 13.74 18.80
CA PHE A 639 14.46 12.56 19.37
C PHE A 639 13.73 11.25 19.03
N GLN A 640 12.97 11.21 17.93
CA GLN A 640 12.42 9.95 17.40
C GLN A 640 13.53 8.98 16.99
N ASP A 641 14.67 9.51 16.52
CA ASP A 641 15.85 8.70 16.32
C ASP A 641 16.34 8.15 17.67
N LYS A 642 16.31 6.82 17.79
CA LYS A 642 16.63 6.14 19.03
C LYS A 642 18.10 6.31 19.44
N ALA A 643 19.01 6.56 18.51
CA ALA A 643 20.41 6.82 18.82
C ALA A 643 20.62 8.24 19.36
N GLU A 644 19.90 9.23 18.84
CA GLU A 644 19.91 10.59 19.40
C GLU A 644 19.22 10.65 20.78
N CYS A 645 18.13 9.90 20.95
CA CYS A 645 17.49 9.72 22.26
C CYS A 645 18.45 9.09 23.28
N PHE A 646 19.19 8.04 22.88
CA PHE A 646 20.24 7.45 23.71
C PHE A 646 21.30 8.48 24.10
N CYS A 647 21.85 9.24 23.14
CA CYS A 647 22.88 10.23 23.41
C CYS A 647 22.40 11.33 24.37
N LEU A 648 21.14 11.77 24.24
CA LEU A 648 20.56 12.76 25.15
C LEU A 648 20.48 12.23 26.59
N LEU A 649 19.95 11.02 26.77
CA LEU A 649 19.83 10.40 28.08
C LEU A 649 21.21 10.08 28.69
N ASP A 650 22.17 9.63 27.87
CA ASP A 650 23.54 9.35 28.29
C ASP A 650 24.27 10.61 28.79
N THR A 651 23.86 11.78 28.32
CA THR A 651 24.44 13.07 28.77
C THR A 651 24.15 13.35 30.24
N VAL A 652 23.04 12.83 30.79
CA VAL A 652 22.72 12.93 32.22
C VAL A 652 23.76 12.18 33.07
N LEU A 653 24.33 11.10 32.53
CA LEU A 653 25.30 10.25 33.21
C LEU A 653 26.73 10.83 33.18
N LYS A 654 26.92 12.07 32.75
CA LYS A 654 28.24 12.73 32.82
C LYS A 654 28.71 12.91 34.28
N SER A 655 27.77 13.08 35.20
CA SER A 655 28.03 13.13 36.64
C SER A 655 27.90 11.73 37.26
N GLU A 656 28.68 11.45 38.31
CA GLU A 656 28.64 10.16 39.00
C GLU A 656 27.29 9.96 39.71
N ILE A 657 26.63 8.81 39.47
CA ILE A 657 25.35 8.49 40.11
C ILE A 657 25.41 7.20 40.97
N PRO A 658 24.46 6.99 41.91
CA PRO A 658 24.35 5.73 42.64
C PRO A 658 24.09 4.54 41.71
N ILE A 659 24.68 3.38 42.04
CA ILE A 659 24.58 2.16 41.21
C ILE A 659 23.13 1.68 41.02
N GLN A 660 22.27 1.86 42.03
CA GLN A 660 20.86 1.49 41.94
C GLN A 660 20.14 2.33 40.88
N ASN A 661 20.40 3.63 40.82
CA ASN A 661 19.82 4.53 39.82
C ASN A 661 20.36 4.18 38.42
N LEU A 662 21.66 3.86 38.31
CA LEU A 662 22.25 3.40 37.06
C LEU A 662 21.54 2.14 36.54
N TYR A 663 21.26 1.18 37.41
CA TYR A 663 20.50 -0.02 37.05
C TYR A 663 19.06 0.28 36.67
N ASP A 664 18.38 1.15 37.40
CA ASP A 664 17.01 1.51 37.07
C ASP A 664 16.94 2.22 35.71
N PHE A 665 17.89 3.11 35.38
CA PHE A 665 17.97 3.72 34.05
C PHE A 665 18.32 2.72 32.96
N PHE A 666 19.26 1.80 33.25
CA PHE A 666 19.57 0.71 32.35
C PHE A 666 18.31 -0.10 32.01
N LYS A 667 17.52 -0.48 33.03
CA LYS A 667 16.29 -1.27 32.89
C LYS A 667 15.19 -0.54 32.14
N TYR A 668 14.89 0.70 32.51
CA TYR A 668 13.65 1.36 32.07
C TYR A 668 13.83 2.20 30.80
N LYS A 669 15.05 2.57 30.43
CA LYS A 669 15.31 3.45 29.28
C LYS A 669 16.38 2.96 28.35
N PHE A 670 17.58 2.63 28.84
CA PHE A 670 18.70 2.32 27.94
C PHE A 670 18.57 0.95 27.29
N ALA A 671 18.11 -0.08 28.01
CA ALA A 671 17.92 -1.45 27.51
C ALA A 671 17.30 -1.50 26.10
N ASN A 672 16.21 -0.75 25.90
CA ASN A 672 15.45 -0.75 24.66
C ASN A 672 16.04 0.15 23.57
N LEU A 673 17.06 0.94 23.90
CA LEU A 673 17.80 1.80 22.98
C LEU A 673 19.11 1.17 22.53
N LEU A 674 19.71 0.27 23.33
CA LEU A 674 21.00 -0.36 23.02
C LEU A 674 21.02 -1.03 21.65
N THR A 675 19.92 -1.62 21.23
CA THR A 675 19.81 -2.33 19.93
C THR A 675 19.86 -1.40 18.72
N HIS A 676 19.65 -0.10 18.93
CA HIS A 676 19.56 0.93 17.88
C HIS A 676 20.78 1.84 17.82
N VAL A 677 21.75 1.66 18.71
CA VAL A 677 22.95 2.48 18.80
C VAL A 677 24.14 1.66 18.32
N GLU A 678 25.06 2.31 17.60
CA GLU A 678 26.30 1.68 17.17
C GLU A 678 27.16 1.26 18.38
N SER A 679 27.77 0.07 18.30
CA SER A 679 28.57 -0.51 19.38
C SER A 679 29.64 0.45 19.91
N ILE A 680 30.33 1.17 19.01
CA ILE A 680 31.38 2.14 19.35
C ILE A 680 30.82 3.29 20.19
N LYS A 681 29.66 3.85 19.81
CA LYS A 681 29.01 4.93 20.55
C LYS A 681 28.60 4.50 21.96
N ILE A 682 28.14 3.26 22.14
CA ILE A 682 27.84 2.73 23.48
C ILE A 682 29.13 2.54 24.29
N GLN A 683 30.21 2.04 23.69
CA GLN A 683 31.50 1.88 24.39
C GLN A 683 32.10 3.23 24.82
N GLU A 684 31.87 4.30 24.05
CA GLU A 684 32.30 5.66 24.37
C GLU A 684 31.38 6.39 25.36
N SER A 685 30.16 5.86 25.56
CA SER A 685 29.09 6.47 26.37
C SER A 685 29.43 6.56 27.86
N ASN A 686 28.79 7.50 28.54
CA ASN A 686 28.91 7.63 29.99
C ASN A 686 28.28 6.44 30.72
N LEU A 687 27.22 5.83 30.16
CA LEU A 687 26.62 4.59 30.65
C LEU A 687 27.67 3.48 30.78
N TYR A 688 28.43 3.23 29.72
CA TYR A 688 29.47 2.20 29.72
C TYR A 688 30.61 2.53 30.69
N ARG A 689 31.06 3.80 30.73
CA ARG A 689 32.08 4.24 31.69
C ARG A 689 31.64 4.02 33.14
N GLN A 690 30.40 4.40 33.48
CA GLN A 690 29.88 4.20 34.83
C GLN A 690 29.70 2.72 35.17
N LEU A 691 29.26 1.89 34.23
CA LEU A 691 29.21 0.43 34.42
C LEU A 691 30.61 -0.13 34.64
N LEU A 692 31.61 0.27 33.84
CA LEU A 692 32.99 -0.20 33.99
C LEU A 692 33.55 0.12 35.38
N THR A 693 33.21 1.29 35.93
CA THR A 693 33.65 1.70 37.28
C THR A 693 32.87 1.01 38.40
N LYS A 694 31.55 0.81 38.25
CA LYS A 694 30.65 0.37 39.34
C LYS A 694 30.28 -1.12 39.31
N ASN A 695 30.33 -1.76 38.14
CA ASN A 695 30.12 -3.20 37.92
C ASN A 695 30.85 -3.67 36.64
N ALA A 696 32.14 -4.00 36.80
CA ALA A 696 33.02 -4.39 35.70
C ALA A 696 32.52 -5.64 34.96
N GLU A 697 31.89 -6.59 35.65
CA GLU A 697 31.35 -7.82 35.04
C GLU A 697 30.20 -7.50 34.08
N ALA A 698 29.26 -6.63 34.49
CA ALA A 698 28.18 -6.18 33.62
C ALA A 698 28.71 -5.40 32.40
N ALA A 699 29.74 -4.56 32.59
CA ALA A 699 30.40 -3.86 31.50
C ALA A 699 31.08 -4.82 30.52
N GLU A 700 31.77 -5.85 31.01
CA GLU A 700 32.43 -6.87 30.19
C GLU A 700 31.42 -7.68 29.37
N LEU A 701 30.31 -8.13 29.99
CA LEU A 701 29.24 -8.82 29.27
C LEU A 701 28.58 -7.93 28.21
N LEU A 702 28.34 -6.66 28.52
CA LEU A 702 27.85 -5.68 27.55
C LEU A 702 28.85 -5.49 26.41
N ASN A 703 30.15 -5.42 26.70
CA ASN A 703 31.19 -5.29 25.67
C ASN A 703 31.25 -6.53 24.77
N ILE A 704 31.18 -7.74 25.34
CA ILE A 704 31.14 -9.01 24.59
C ILE A 704 29.91 -9.03 23.67
N LEU A 705 28.75 -8.64 24.20
CA LEU A 705 27.50 -8.54 23.46
C LEU A 705 27.62 -7.55 22.29
N LEU A 706 28.20 -6.38 22.51
CA LEU A 706 28.36 -5.34 21.50
C LEU A 706 29.41 -5.68 20.43
N ALA A 707 30.48 -6.37 20.82
CA ALA A 707 31.58 -6.75 19.93
C ALA A 707 31.23 -7.94 19.03
N LYS A 708 30.55 -8.96 19.58
CA LYS A 708 30.18 -10.18 18.85
C LYS A 708 28.75 -10.19 18.31
N ARG A 709 27.93 -9.20 18.70
CA ARG A 709 26.52 -9.04 18.31
C ARG A 709 25.75 -10.36 18.43
N ASN A 710 25.21 -10.86 17.31
CA ASN A 710 24.40 -12.08 17.23
C ASN A 710 25.13 -13.31 17.81
N GLY A 711 26.45 -13.38 17.66
CA GLY A 711 27.27 -14.48 18.18
C GLY A 711 27.41 -14.50 19.71
N ALA A 712 26.94 -13.48 20.43
CA ALA A 712 27.00 -13.39 21.89
C ALA A 712 25.65 -13.09 22.56
N ILE A 713 24.52 -13.22 21.86
CA ILE A 713 23.19 -12.97 22.46
C ILE A 713 22.94 -13.86 23.70
N ASN A 714 23.59 -15.02 23.79
CA ASN A 714 23.52 -15.90 24.95
C ASN A 714 24.05 -15.31 26.27
N VAL A 715 24.72 -14.15 26.25
CA VAL A 715 25.16 -13.45 27.48
C VAL A 715 24.07 -12.57 28.09
N LEU A 716 23.00 -12.27 27.34
CA LEU A 716 21.90 -11.41 27.79
C LEU A 716 21.27 -11.86 29.12
N PRO A 717 21.03 -13.17 29.37
CA PRO A 717 20.44 -13.60 30.64
C PRO A 717 21.36 -13.36 31.85
N GLN A 718 22.67 -13.45 31.66
CA GLN A 718 23.63 -13.14 32.72
C GLN A 718 23.66 -11.62 32.98
N LEU A 719 23.73 -10.83 31.91
CA LEU A 719 23.73 -9.36 32.00
C LEU A 719 22.46 -8.82 32.69
N SER A 720 21.29 -9.32 32.29
CA SER A 720 20.00 -8.89 32.85
C SER A 720 19.84 -9.26 34.33
N ASN A 721 20.35 -10.43 34.73
CA ASN A 721 20.39 -10.85 36.13
C ASN A 721 21.34 -9.97 36.96
N LEU A 722 22.53 -9.63 36.44
CA LEU A 722 23.49 -8.76 37.14
C LEU A 722 22.94 -7.36 37.41
N VAL A 723 22.16 -6.79 36.49
CA VAL A 723 21.52 -5.49 36.70
C VAL A 723 20.20 -5.60 37.46
N GLY A 724 19.72 -6.82 37.76
CA GLY A 724 18.50 -7.07 38.53
C GLY A 724 17.19 -6.78 37.78
N MET A 725 17.09 -7.19 36.51
CA MET A 725 15.85 -7.11 35.72
C MET A 725 14.81 -8.16 36.17
N SER A 726 13.55 -7.74 36.26
CA SER A 726 12.39 -8.64 36.40
C SER A 726 12.13 -9.43 35.12
N ASN A 727 11.40 -10.55 35.19
CA ASN A 727 11.08 -11.38 34.01
C ASN A 727 10.44 -10.59 32.86
N LEU A 728 9.57 -9.61 33.16
CA LEU A 728 8.96 -8.76 32.13
C LEU A 728 10.00 -7.87 31.42
N GLN A 729 10.94 -7.29 32.19
CA GLN A 729 12.02 -6.46 31.64
C GLN A 729 13.02 -7.29 30.85
N GLN A 730 13.30 -8.51 31.31
CA GLN A 730 14.11 -9.48 30.59
C GLN A 730 13.46 -9.86 29.26
N ASP A 731 12.15 -10.14 29.26
CA ASP A 731 11.40 -10.51 28.05
C ASP A 731 11.44 -9.40 27.01
N ASP A 732 11.16 -8.16 27.42
CA ASP A 732 11.24 -7.00 26.53
C ASP A 732 12.67 -6.81 26.00
N LEU A 733 13.69 -6.82 26.88
CA LEU A 733 15.10 -6.70 26.45
C LEU A 733 15.46 -7.75 25.39
N TYR A 734 15.25 -9.04 25.68
CA TYR A 734 15.64 -10.11 24.77
C TYR A 734 14.86 -10.01 23.46
N TYR A 735 13.55 -9.75 23.53
CA TYR A 735 12.72 -9.54 22.36
C TYR A 735 13.24 -8.39 21.50
N GLN A 736 13.57 -7.23 22.09
CA GLN A 736 14.16 -6.10 21.36
C GLN A 736 15.46 -6.49 20.65
N PHE A 737 16.35 -7.27 21.28
CA PHE A 737 17.58 -7.73 20.62
C PHE A 737 17.27 -8.68 19.45
N LEU A 738 16.34 -9.62 19.64
CA LEU A 738 15.92 -10.56 18.59
C LEU A 738 15.21 -9.86 17.41
N THR A 739 14.43 -8.81 17.66
CA THR A 739 13.72 -8.09 16.60
C THR A 739 14.60 -7.10 15.85
N ASN A 740 15.53 -6.43 16.55
CA ASN A 740 16.31 -5.35 15.95
C ASN A 740 17.63 -5.84 15.35
N TRP A 741 18.28 -6.86 15.93
CA TRP A 741 19.52 -7.42 15.36
C TRP A 741 19.29 -8.58 14.40
N LEU A 742 18.05 -9.06 14.33
CA LEU A 742 17.57 -10.09 13.40
C LEU A 742 18.53 -11.29 13.30
N PRO A 743 18.94 -11.92 14.42
CA PRO A 743 19.75 -13.13 14.36
C PRO A 743 19.01 -14.23 13.59
N SER A 744 19.79 -15.06 12.90
CA SER A 744 19.29 -16.35 12.42
C SER A 744 18.81 -17.21 13.61
N TYR A 745 17.97 -18.20 13.33
CA TYR A 745 17.53 -19.14 14.36
C TYR A 745 18.73 -19.80 15.06
N GLU A 746 19.77 -20.17 14.31
CA GLU A 746 20.97 -20.83 14.85
C GLU A 746 21.78 -19.93 15.79
N GLU A 747 21.86 -18.62 15.50
CA GLU A 747 22.51 -17.65 16.38
C GLU A 747 21.68 -17.40 17.65
N ALA A 748 20.35 -17.23 17.50
CA ALA A 748 19.42 -17.03 18.61
C ALA A 748 19.25 -18.28 19.48
N ARG A 749 19.41 -19.48 18.92
CA ARG A 749 19.30 -20.77 19.63
C ARG A 749 20.16 -20.81 20.90
N ASN A 750 21.34 -20.19 20.87
CA ASN A 750 22.23 -20.14 22.03
C ASN A 750 21.64 -19.32 23.20
N LEU A 751 20.84 -18.30 22.91
CA LEU A 751 20.06 -17.59 23.93
C LEU A 751 19.02 -18.54 24.54
N LEU A 752 18.29 -19.27 23.71
CA LEU A 752 17.27 -20.20 24.19
C LEU A 752 17.87 -21.30 25.08
N VAL A 753 19.02 -21.85 24.68
CA VAL A 753 19.77 -22.82 25.50
C VAL A 753 20.28 -22.21 26.81
N ALA A 754 20.70 -20.95 26.81
CA ALA A 754 21.08 -20.24 28.04
C ALA A 754 19.88 -20.03 28.97
N LEU A 755 18.70 -19.73 28.42
CA LEU A 755 17.46 -19.57 29.18
C LEU A 755 17.00 -20.89 29.81
N ILE A 756 17.09 -22.00 29.08
CA ILE A 756 16.76 -23.35 29.60
C ILE A 756 17.57 -23.69 30.86
N LYS A 757 18.81 -23.21 30.98
CA LYS A 757 19.66 -23.44 32.17
C LYS A 757 19.24 -22.68 33.42
N LEU A 758 18.42 -21.64 33.30
CA LEU A 758 18.10 -20.74 34.42
C LEU A 758 16.88 -21.17 35.24
N ASP A 759 16.28 -22.34 34.95
CA ASP A 759 15.21 -22.99 35.75
C ASP A 759 14.14 -22.01 36.30
N ASN A 760 13.47 -21.25 35.41
CA ASN A 760 12.19 -20.51 35.57
C ASN A 760 12.20 -19.15 34.84
N PHE A 761 11.88 -19.14 33.54
CA PHE A 761 11.75 -17.90 32.78
C PHE A 761 10.32 -17.70 32.27
N LYS A 762 9.71 -16.53 32.51
CA LYS A 762 8.38 -16.17 31.97
C LYS A 762 8.54 -15.12 30.88
N LEU A 763 8.88 -15.57 29.67
CA LEU A 763 9.33 -14.73 28.55
C LEU A 763 8.40 -14.87 27.33
N ASN A 764 7.17 -14.37 27.42
CA ASN A 764 6.14 -14.61 26.41
C ASN A 764 6.49 -14.03 25.03
N GLN A 765 7.06 -12.81 24.97
CA GLN A 765 7.40 -12.15 23.71
C GLN A 765 8.60 -12.82 23.04
N THR A 766 9.64 -13.10 23.82
CA THR A 766 10.85 -13.80 23.38
C THR A 766 10.50 -15.18 22.83
N LEU A 767 9.66 -15.94 23.55
CA LEU A 767 9.21 -17.26 23.09
C LEU A 767 8.31 -17.16 21.86
N GLY A 768 7.46 -16.14 21.77
CA GLY A 768 6.67 -15.86 20.57
C GLY A 768 7.55 -15.59 19.34
N TRP A 769 8.70 -14.94 19.51
CA TRP A 769 9.68 -14.77 18.43
C TRP A 769 10.25 -16.11 17.96
N PHE A 770 10.63 -17.00 18.89
CA PHE A 770 11.14 -18.33 18.54
C PHE A 770 10.07 -19.19 17.86
N GLU A 771 8.81 -19.15 18.33
CA GLU A 771 7.69 -19.85 17.70
C GLU A 771 7.48 -19.42 16.24
N ASN A 772 7.56 -18.11 15.98
CA ASN A 772 7.46 -17.57 14.62
C ASN A 772 8.61 -18.02 13.71
N LYS A 773 9.79 -18.34 14.26
CA LYS A 773 10.95 -18.82 13.49
C LYS A 773 10.95 -20.33 13.32
N LYS A 774 10.47 -21.09 14.32
CA LYS A 774 10.36 -22.53 14.28
C LYS A 774 9.14 -22.95 15.11
N ALA A 775 8.10 -23.39 14.41
CA ALA A 775 6.83 -23.77 15.02
C ALA A 775 7.00 -24.94 16.00
N GLY A 776 6.23 -24.92 17.09
CA GLY A 776 6.22 -25.93 18.15
C GLY A 776 7.22 -25.70 19.29
N VAL A 777 8.11 -24.69 19.18
CA VAL A 777 9.07 -24.34 20.24
C VAL A 777 8.33 -23.87 21.51
N PHE A 778 7.31 -23.04 21.37
CA PHE A 778 6.55 -22.48 22.47
C PHE A 778 5.79 -23.56 23.24
N GLU A 779 5.08 -24.44 22.53
CA GLU A 779 4.29 -25.52 23.16
C GLU A 779 5.21 -26.45 23.96
N ILE A 780 6.34 -26.84 23.38
CA ILE A 780 7.29 -27.74 24.04
C ILE A 780 7.94 -27.06 25.24
N LEU A 781 8.38 -25.80 25.14
CA LEU A 781 8.96 -25.09 26.28
C LEU A 781 7.93 -24.79 27.39
N PHE A 782 6.68 -24.55 27.02
CA PHE A 782 5.59 -24.37 27.98
C PHE A 782 5.30 -25.67 28.75
N ASN A 783 5.32 -26.81 28.06
CA ASN A 783 5.20 -28.13 28.69
C ASN A 783 6.44 -28.48 29.52
N PHE A 784 7.62 -28.07 29.04
CA PHE A 784 8.90 -28.23 29.72
C PHE A 784 8.95 -27.53 31.08
N GLN A 785 8.33 -26.36 31.20
CA GLN A 785 8.18 -25.64 32.47
C GLN A 785 7.27 -26.36 33.49
N LYS A 786 6.45 -27.32 33.04
CA LYS A 786 5.54 -28.09 33.90
C LYS A 786 6.12 -29.42 34.39
N SER A 787 7.02 -30.06 33.63
CA SER A 787 7.65 -31.34 34.03
C SER A 787 9.05 -31.55 33.46
N LEU A 788 10.09 -31.16 34.21
CA LEU A 788 11.52 -31.33 33.87
C LEU A 788 12.03 -32.79 33.82
N ASN A 789 11.13 -33.78 33.99
CA ASN A 789 11.49 -35.18 34.22
C ASN A 789 11.04 -36.14 33.10
N CYS A 790 10.54 -35.65 31.96
CA CYS A 790 10.10 -36.51 30.86
C CYS A 790 11.14 -36.57 29.73
N TRP A 791 11.62 -37.77 29.40
CA TRP A 791 12.53 -38.02 28.27
C TRP A 791 11.97 -37.49 26.94
N ASP A 792 10.70 -37.80 26.65
CA ASP A 792 10.07 -37.46 25.37
C ASP A 792 10.03 -35.94 25.10
N ASP A 793 9.82 -35.13 26.13
CA ASP A 793 9.77 -33.67 25.99
C ASP A 793 11.16 -33.09 25.68
N TRP A 794 12.20 -33.62 26.32
CA TRP A 794 13.59 -33.23 26.02
C TRP A 794 14.04 -33.70 24.64
N HIS A 795 13.64 -34.91 24.24
CA HIS A 795 13.93 -35.42 22.90
C HIS A 795 13.24 -34.58 21.82
N LYS A 796 11.95 -34.27 21.99
CA LYS A 796 11.21 -33.35 21.12
C LYS A 796 11.86 -31.97 21.08
N LEU A 797 12.21 -31.41 22.24
CA LEU A 797 12.89 -30.12 22.31
C LEU A 797 14.20 -30.13 21.53
N ALA A 798 15.05 -31.13 21.73
CA ALA A 798 16.33 -31.25 21.04
C ALA A 798 16.17 -31.36 19.52
N SER A 799 15.20 -32.17 19.05
CA SER A 799 14.88 -32.31 17.63
C SER A 799 14.38 -31.02 16.97
N ILE A 800 13.76 -30.13 17.76
CA ILE A 800 13.37 -28.80 17.32
C ILE A 800 14.52 -27.81 17.45
N LEU A 801 15.39 -27.92 18.44
CA LEU A 801 16.53 -27.00 18.58
C LEU A 801 17.58 -27.24 17.51
N TYR A 802 17.82 -28.49 17.11
CA TYR A 802 18.92 -28.87 16.23
C TYR A 802 18.41 -29.61 14.99
N ASN A 803 19.02 -29.32 13.84
CA ASN A 803 18.63 -29.98 12.59
C ASN A 803 19.41 -31.28 12.35
N THR A 804 20.54 -31.46 13.03
CA THR A 804 21.34 -32.67 12.91
C THR A 804 21.09 -33.59 14.11
N PRO A 805 20.95 -34.92 13.88
CA PRO A 805 20.84 -35.89 14.98
C PRO A 805 22.00 -35.78 15.97
N GLN A 806 23.23 -35.56 15.49
CA GLN A 806 24.41 -35.42 16.34
C GLN A 806 24.32 -34.27 17.34
N GLU A 807 23.95 -33.07 16.88
CA GLU A 807 23.85 -31.92 17.79
C GLU A 807 22.66 -32.06 18.74
N SER A 808 21.53 -32.62 18.26
CA SER A 808 20.36 -32.92 19.08
C SER A 808 20.72 -33.86 20.23
N VAL A 809 21.37 -34.98 19.93
CA VAL A 809 21.76 -35.98 20.93
C VAL A 809 22.85 -35.44 21.86
N ASN A 810 23.82 -34.68 21.34
CA ASN A 810 24.83 -34.03 22.18
C ASN A 810 24.20 -33.01 23.16
N PHE A 811 23.17 -32.27 22.73
CA PHE A 811 22.40 -31.41 23.62
C PHE A 811 21.71 -32.24 24.71
N ILE A 812 20.98 -33.30 24.35
CA ILE A 812 20.32 -34.18 25.33
C ILE A 812 21.35 -34.73 26.32
N ASP A 813 22.46 -35.29 25.84
CA ASP A 813 23.50 -35.89 26.68
C ASP A 813 24.09 -34.90 27.67
N LYS A 814 24.36 -33.67 27.23
CA LYS A 814 24.86 -32.62 28.12
C LYS A 814 23.92 -32.32 29.30
N PHE A 815 22.61 -32.33 29.07
CA PHE A 815 21.63 -31.95 30.09
C PHE A 815 21.04 -33.14 30.86
N LEU A 816 20.96 -34.30 30.22
CA LEU A 816 20.23 -35.48 30.69
C LEU A 816 21.05 -36.76 30.71
N GLY A 817 22.27 -36.78 30.17
CA GLY A 817 23.06 -38.02 30.06
C GLY A 817 23.27 -38.72 31.41
N GLU A 818 23.41 -37.94 32.49
CA GLU A 818 23.50 -38.49 33.86
C GLU A 818 22.19 -39.11 34.37
N LYS A 819 21.05 -38.56 33.92
CA LYS A 819 19.72 -38.90 34.43
C LYS A 819 19.04 -40.00 33.62
N PHE A 820 19.26 -40.02 32.31
CA PHE A 820 18.70 -40.98 31.36
C PHE A 820 19.82 -41.60 30.49
N PRO A 821 20.81 -42.29 31.09
CA PRO A 821 21.98 -42.76 30.37
C PRO A 821 21.63 -43.76 29.27
N ILE A 822 20.71 -44.70 29.53
CA ILE A 822 20.32 -45.71 28.53
C ILE A 822 19.67 -45.05 27.32
N ASP A 823 18.62 -44.24 27.53
CA ASP A 823 17.88 -43.62 26.43
C ASP A 823 18.77 -42.66 25.62
N THR A 824 19.66 -41.91 26.30
CA THR A 824 20.67 -41.06 25.63
C THR A 824 21.62 -41.87 24.76
N LEU A 825 22.06 -43.03 25.23
CA LEU A 825 22.95 -43.89 24.47
C LEU A 825 22.26 -44.55 23.27
N GLN A 826 20.96 -44.84 23.37
CA GLN A 826 20.18 -45.36 22.25
C GLN A 826 20.18 -44.42 21.06
N GLU A 827 20.09 -43.12 21.31
CA GLU A 827 20.16 -42.10 20.27
C GLU A 827 21.60 -41.88 19.74
N TRP A 828 22.61 -42.05 20.59
CA TRP A 828 24.01 -41.95 20.17
C TRP A 828 24.46 -43.11 19.26
N LEU A 829 23.97 -44.32 19.48
CA LEU A 829 24.46 -45.53 18.80
C LEU A 829 24.36 -45.49 17.26
N PRO A 830 23.23 -45.09 16.64
CA PRO A 830 23.14 -44.93 15.20
C PRO A 830 24.15 -43.92 14.63
N ILE A 831 24.48 -42.88 15.40
CA ILE A 831 25.34 -41.77 14.98
C ILE A 831 26.80 -42.21 14.99
N ILE A 832 27.25 -42.84 16.08
CA ILE A 832 28.66 -43.24 16.25
C ILE A 832 29.03 -44.54 15.54
N ALA A 833 28.04 -45.35 15.12
CA ALA A 833 28.29 -46.59 14.38
C ALA A 833 29.00 -46.35 13.03
N ASN A 834 28.77 -45.19 12.41
CA ASN A 834 29.22 -44.88 11.07
C ASN A 834 30.43 -43.92 11.01
N ASP A 835 30.83 -43.30 12.14
CA ASP A 835 31.92 -42.32 12.18
C ASP A 835 32.85 -42.55 13.38
N GLU A 836 34.10 -42.91 13.09
CA GLU A 836 35.12 -43.19 14.09
C GLU A 836 35.55 -41.96 14.91
N ASN A 837 35.59 -40.77 14.29
CA ASN A 837 35.99 -39.54 14.97
C ASN A 837 34.91 -39.10 15.96
N ILE A 838 33.64 -39.20 15.54
CA ILE A 838 32.51 -38.91 16.43
C ILE A 838 32.50 -39.91 17.59
N ARG A 839 32.71 -41.21 17.33
CA ARG A 839 32.80 -42.24 18.38
C ARG A 839 33.88 -41.93 19.41
N LYS A 840 35.09 -41.60 18.97
CA LYS A 840 36.21 -41.24 19.87
C LYS A 840 35.89 -40.00 20.70
N SER A 841 35.29 -38.98 20.10
CA SER A 841 34.85 -37.78 20.82
C SER A 841 33.75 -38.07 21.83
N PHE A 842 32.78 -38.92 21.45
CA PHE A 842 31.70 -39.38 22.31
C PHE A 842 32.24 -40.10 23.55
N CYS A 843 33.19 -41.02 23.39
CA CYS A 843 33.79 -41.75 24.52
C CYS A 843 34.49 -40.83 25.54
N ILE A 844 34.91 -39.63 25.13
CA ILE A 844 35.58 -38.64 25.99
C ILE A 844 34.57 -37.66 26.61
N ASN A 845 33.59 -37.21 25.83
CA ASN A 845 32.75 -36.06 26.19
C ASN A 845 31.33 -36.41 26.63
N SER A 846 30.88 -37.65 26.39
CA SER A 846 29.51 -38.06 26.70
C SER A 846 29.32 -38.30 28.19
N ARG A 847 28.35 -37.59 28.79
CA ARG A 847 27.99 -37.78 30.20
C ARG A 847 27.30 -39.13 30.40
N ALA A 848 26.40 -39.51 29.49
CA ALA A 848 25.74 -40.81 29.52
C ALA A 848 26.73 -41.98 29.46
N TRP A 849 27.77 -41.88 28.62
CA TRP A 849 28.83 -42.88 28.57
C TRP A 849 29.72 -42.87 29.81
N GLU A 850 29.99 -41.69 30.37
CA GLU A 850 30.76 -41.58 31.61
C GLU A 850 30.06 -42.29 32.76
N VAL A 851 28.75 -42.09 32.91
CA VAL A 851 27.97 -42.59 34.07
C VAL A 851 27.32 -43.96 33.89
N ILE A 852 27.23 -44.52 32.67
CA ILE A 852 26.58 -45.82 32.45
C ILE A 852 27.25 -46.91 33.28
N GLN A 853 26.45 -47.81 33.86
CA GLN A 853 26.93 -48.99 34.58
C GLN A 853 26.95 -50.23 33.68
N HIS A 854 27.80 -51.21 34.01
CA HIS A 854 27.92 -52.46 33.25
C HIS A 854 26.56 -53.19 33.06
N GLN A 855 25.69 -53.19 34.07
CA GLN A 855 24.37 -53.81 33.97
C GLN A 855 23.45 -53.10 32.97
N ASP A 856 23.55 -51.77 32.89
CA ASP A 856 22.75 -50.97 31.96
C ASP A 856 23.29 -51.09 30.53
N LEU A 857 24.60 -51.27 30.37
CA LEU A 857 25.19 -51.62 29.08
C LEU A 857 24.64 -52.97 28.60
N ASN A 858 24.58 -53.99 29.47
CA ASN A 858 24.02 -55.28 29.09
C ASN A 858 22.55 -55.19 28.68
N LYS A 859 21.73 -54.39 29.38
CA LYS A 859 20.34 -54.11 28.96
C LYS A 859 20.30 -53.45 27.58
N LEU A 860 21.19 -52.50 27.33
CA LEU A 860 21.29 -51.80 26.05
C LEU A 860 21.66 -52.75 24.91
N VAL A 861 22.65 -53.63 25.14
CA VAL A 861 23.08 -54.67 24.19
C VAL A 861 21.95 -55.62 23.84
N VAL A 862 21.21 -56.09 24.85
CA VAL A 862 20.06 -57.00 24.62
C VAL A 862 18.95 -56.29 23.84
N LYS A 863 18.72 -55.00 24.10
CA LYS A 863 17.69 -54.21 23.40
C LYS A 863 18.10 -53.85 21.97
N LEU A 864 19.40 -53.66 21.70
CA LEU A 864 19.94 -53.23 20.40
C LEU A 864 21.18 -54.06 19.99
N PRO A 865 21.02 -55.37 19.72
CA PRO A 865 22.13 -56.28 19.44
C PRO A 865 22.92 -55.92 18.16
N GLU A 866 22.30 -55.22 17.21
CA GLU A 866 22.92 -54.77 15.97
C GLU A 866 24.11 -53.83 16.19
N TYR A 867 24.16 -53.11 17.32
CA TYR A 867 25.25 -52.19 17.67
C TYR A 867 26.36 -52.83 18.53
N ALA A 868 26.37 -54.14 18.72
CA ALA A 868 27.38 -54.84 19.53
C ALA A 868 28.82 -54.55 19.07
N VAL A 869 29.07 -54.47 17.76
CA VAL A 869 30.38 -54.08 17.18
C VAL A 869 30.77 -52.67 17.62
N THR A 870 29.85 -51.70 17.49
CA THR A 870 30.06 -50.30 17.86
C THR A 870 30.33 -50.15 19.35
N LEU A 871 29.54 -50.80 20.19
CA LEU A 871 29.72 -50.80 21.65
C LEU A 871 31.06 -51.40 22.07
N THR A 872 31.47 -52.50 21.45
CA THR A 872 32.78 -53.12 21.70
C THR A 872 33.93 -52.15 21.35
N ARG A 873 33.81 -51.43 20.24
CA ARG A 873 34.78 -50.39 19.87
C ARG A 873 34.75 -49.18 20.82
N CYS A 874 33.59 -48.80 21.36
CA CYS A 874 33.51 -47.75 22.39
C CYS A 874 34.22 -48.18 23.69
N LEU A 875 34.04 -49.43 24.11
CA LEU A 875 34.77 -50.01 25.26
C LEU A 875 36.28 -50.06 25.01
N GLN A 876 36.70 -50.37 23.78
CA GLN A 876 38.09 -50.29 23.37
C GLN A 876 38.65 -48.86 23.49
N ASP A 877 37.97 -47.88 22.92
CA ASP A 877 38.40 -46.47 22.90
C ASP A 877 38.38 -45.84 24.31
N SER A 878 37.54 -46.34 25.21
CA SER A 878 37.46 -45.91 26.61
C SER A 878 38.26 -46.79 27.58
N HIS A 879 39.00 -47.78 27.08
CA HIS A 879 39.79 -48.73 27.86
C HIS A 879 38.99 -49.50 28.94
N ARG A 880 37.70 -49.76 28.72
CA ARG A 880 36.81 -50.55 29.59
C ARG A 880 36.73 -52.01 29.13
N PHE A 881 37.89 -52.67 29.02
CA PHE A 881 38.00 -54.01 28.43
C PHE A 881 37.25 -55.10 29.22
N ASP A 882 37.11 -54.91 30.53
CA ASP A 882 36.43 -55.85 31.43
C ASP A 882 34.91 -55.97 31.20
N TRP A 883 34.34 -55.16 30.30
CA TRP A 883 32.92 -55.19 29.94
C TRP A 883 32.66 -55.94 28.62
N ILE A 884 33.71 -56.43 27.95
CA ILE A 884 33.61 -57.22 26.72
C ILE A 884 33.42 -58.71 27.08
N ASN A 885 32.26 -59.06 27.63
CA ASN A 885 31.87 -60.43 27.99
C ASN A 885 30.34 -60.63 27.92
N GLY A 886 29.86 -61.83 28.21
CA GLY A 886 28.44 -62.15 28.39
C GLY A 886 27.59 -61.85 27.16
N ASP A 887 26.50 -61.09 27.36
CA ASP A 887 25.55 -60.77 26.29
C ASP A 887 26.19 -59.94 25.17
N LEU A 888 27.14 -59.04 25.48
CA LEU A 888 27.85 -58.26 24.46
C LEU A 888 28.69 -59.16 23.55
N LEU A 889 29.44 -60.09 24.15
CA LEU A 889 30.26 -61.03 23.40
C LEU A 889 29.39 -61.99 22.58
N ARG A 890 28.30 -62.50 23.15
CA ARG A 890 27.33 -63.35 22.43
C ARG A 890 26.78 -62.61 21.20
N CYS A 891 26.26 -61.40 21.37
CA CYS A 891 25.71 -60.61 20.26
C CYS A 891 26.76 -60.24 19.23
N LEU A 892 28.00 -59.96 19.64
CA LEU A 892 29.12 -59.73 18.72
C LEU A 892 29.43 -60.97 17.87
N CYS A 893 29.49 -62.16 18.48
CA CYS A 893 29.72 -63.43 17.79
C CYS A 893 28.57 -63.77 16.83
N GLU A 894 27.31 -63.59 17.25
CA GLU A 894 26.14 -63.76 16.39
C GLU A 894 26.17 -62.80 15.20
N ASN A 895 26.56 -61.55 15.42
CA ASN A 895 26.74 -60.56 14.37
C ASN A 895 27.78 -61.01 13.34
N TRP A 896 28.96 -61.46 13.78
CA TRP A 896 29.99 -62.01 12.88
C TRP A 896 29.51 -63.21 12.08
N ILE A 897 28.82 -64.15 12.72
CA ILE A 897 28.24 -65.33 12.05
C ILE A 897 27.24 -64.87 10.96
N SER A 898 26.36 -63.92 11.29
CA SER A 898 25.36 -63.41 10.36
C SER A 898 25.97 -62.67 9.16
N GLN A 899 27.09 -61.96 9.37
CA GLN A 899 27.81 -61.23 8.34
C GLN A 899 28.74 -62.13 7.50
N GLY A 900 28.95 -63.38 7.91
CA GLY A 900 29.86 -64.31 7.23
C GLY A 900 31.34 -63.93 7.34
N GLY A 901 31.72 -63.10 8.31
CA GLY A 901 33.09 -62.61 8.46
C GLY A 901 33.36 -61.99 9.83
N ILE A 902 34.64 -61.86 10.19
CA ILE A 902 35.09 -61.30 11.47
C ILE A 902 35.85 -60.00 11.22
N ASP A 903 35.55 -58.97 12.02
CA ASP A 903 36.38 -57.76 12.11
C ASP A 903 37.75 -58.12 12.73
N SER A 904 38.82 -58.05 11.96
CA SER A 904 40.17 -58.47 12.37
C SER A 904 40.73 -57.66 13.55
N GLN A 905 40.33 -56.40 13.72
CA GLN A 905 40.75 -55.58 14.86
C GLN A 905 40.05 -56.05 16.13
N LEU A 906 38.75 -56.28 16.05
CA LEU A 906 37.98 -56.79 17.19
C LEU A 906 38.31 -58.24 17.51
N GLN A 907 38.63 -59.07 16.52
CA GLN A 907 39.14 -60.43 16.71
C GLN A 907 40.37 -60.44 17.62
N THR A 908 41.35 -59.59 17.30
CA THR A 908 42.57 -59.44 18.09
C THR A 908 42.27 -58.92 19.49
N LEU A 909 41.31 -57.99 19.63
CA LEU A 909 40.90 -57.45 20.91
C LEU A 909 40.23 -58.50 21.82
N VAL A 910 39.19 -59.20 21.34
CA VAL A 910 38.43 -60.15 22.17
C VAL A 910 39.24 -61.39 22.56
N THR A 911 40.30 -61.70 21.80
CA THR A 911 41.25 -62.79 22.13
C THR A 911 42.49 -62.30 22.88
N SER A 912 42.58 -61.00 23.19
CA SER A 912 43.72 -60.45 23.90
C SER A 912 43.68 -60.77 25.39
N ASP A 913 44.85 -60.81 26.00
CA ASP A 913 45.01 -60.96 27.44
C ASP A 913 44.29 -59.86 28.23
N SER A 914 44.21 -58.63 27.71
CA SER A 914 43.56 -57.49 28.38
C SER A 914 42.05 -57.71 28.57
N VAL A 915 41.40 -58.40 27.64
CA VAL A 915 39.96 -58.70 27.74
C VAL A 915 39.74 -60.00 28.52
N THR A 916 40.59 -61.00 28.31
CA THR A 916 40.36 -62.37 28.79
C THR A 916 40.89 -62.65 30.21
N LYS A 917 41.85 -61.86 30.73
CA LYS A 917 42.45 -62.05 32.07
C LYS A 917 41.87 -61.14 33.15
N GLU A 918 41.36 -59.96 32.82
CA GLU A 918 40.89 -58.98 33.82
C GLU A 918 39.57 -59.39 34.51
N LYS A 919 38.73 -60.16 33.82
CA LYS A 919 37.63 -60.94 34.40
C LYS A 919 37.66 -62.32 33.77
N GLU A 920 37.57 -63.36 34.59
CA GLU A 920 37.49 -64.75 34.15
C GLU A 920 36.32 -64.89 33.16
N PHE A 921 36.62 -64.94 31.86
CA PHE A 921 35.65 -65.31 30.85
C PHE A 921 34.94 -66.59 31.29
N SER A 922 33.62 -66.57 31.28
CA SER A 922 32.85 -67.75 31.61
C SER A 922 33.09 -68.85 30.57
N ASN A 923 32.81 -70.10 30.93
CA ASN A 923 32.82 -71.19 29.96
C ASN A 923 31.94 -70.86 28.75
N GLN A 924 30.79 -70.21 28.97
CA GLN A 924 29.89 -69.80 27.89
C GLN A 924 30.52 -68.77 26.95
N ASP A 925 31.26 -67.79 27.46
CA ASP A 925 31.96 -66.80 26.64
C ASP A 925 32.94 -67.45 25.66
N TRP A 926 33.74 -68.38 26.17
CA TRP A 926 34.68 -69.14 25.34
C TRP A 926 33.99 -70.03 24.32
N LEU A 927 32.89 -70.67 24.70
CA LEU A 927 32.09 -71.50 23.79
C LEU A 927 31.49 -70.66 22.65
N GLN A 928 31.02 -69.44 22.93
CA GLN A 928 30.49 -68.54 21.89
C GLN A 928 31.57 -68.14 20.88
N ILE A 929 32.77 -67.78 21.36
CA ILE A 929 33.91 -67.48 20.49
C ILE A 929 34.27 -68.70 19.64
N GLN A 930 34.40 -69.89 20.25
CA GLN A 930 34.72 -71.12 19.53
C GLN A 930 33.66 -71.44 18.46
N MET A 931 32.37 -71.31 18.78
CA MET A 931 31.26 -71.53 17.85
C MET A 931 31.33 -70.56 16.65
N ALA A 932 31.63 -69.29 16.89
CA ALA A 932 31.81 -68.32 15.81
C ALA A 932 32.99 -68.69 14.90
N GLY A 933 34.13 -69.09 15.48
CA GLY A 933 35.29 -69.58 14.72
C GLY A 933 34.95 -70.79 13.85
N TRP A 934 34.23 -71.76 14.42
CA TRP A 934 33.78 -72.95 13.69
C TRP A 934 32.84 -72.61 12.54
N LYS A 935 31.75 -71.86 12.79
CA LYS A 935 30.76 -71.54 11.76
C LYS A 935 31.32 -70.70 10.61
N LEU A 936 32.33 -69.87 10.89
CA LEU A 936 32.97 -69.01 9.90
C LEU A 936 34.19 -69.68 9.24
N GLY A 937 34.61 -70.85 9.72
CA GLY A 937 35.81 -71.54 9.22
C GLY A 937 37.11 -70.77 9.49
N ILE A 938 37.14 -69.93 10.53
CA ILE A 938 38.30 -69.08 10.89
C ILE A 938 38.95 -69.64 12.14
N GLU A 939 40.27 -69.81 12.09
CA GLU A 939 41.05 -70.21 13.26
C GLU A 939 41.16 -69.02 14.24
N LEU A 940 40.63 -69.22 15.46
CA LEU A 940 40.71 -68.25 16.54
C LEU A 940 41.80 -68.66 17.52
N LYS A 941 42.63 -67.70 17.93
CA LYS A 941 43.67 -67.92 18.94
C LYS A 941 43.02 -68.05 20.32
N LEU A 942 42.68 -69.27 20.69
CA LEU A 942 42.15 -69.60 22.01
C LEU A 942 43.30 -69.92 22.98
N PRO A 943 43.09 -69.74 24.30
CA PRO A 943 44.10 -70.05 25.31
C PRO A 943 44.50 -71.54 25.25
N GLN A 944 45.80 -71.80 25.43
CA GLN A 944 46.33 -73.17 25.42
C GLN A 944 45.73 -74.05 26.52
N ASN A 945 45.37 -73.44 27.67
CA ASN A 945 44.66 -74.09 28.76
C ASN A 945 43.17 -73.74 28.65
N ARG A 946 42.42 -74.52 27.86
CA ARG A 946 40.96 -74.34 27.74
C ARG A 946 40.29 -74.60 29.10
N PRO A 947 39.27 -73.82 29.49
CA PRO A 947 38.62 -74.01 30.78
C PRO A 947 37.85 -75.33 30.83
N SER A 948 37.73 -75.89 32.04
CA SER A 948 37.06 -77.17 32.24
C SER A 948 35.54 -77.00 32.08
N LEU A 949 34.98 -77.66 31.06
CA LEU A 949 33.54 -77.64 30.79
C LEU A 949 32.79 -78.62 31.72
N GLN A 950 31.60 -78.21 32.17
CA GLN A 950 30.66 -79.12 32.83
C GLN A 950 30.01 -80.08 31.82
N ASP A 951 29.44 -81.19 32.27
CA ASP A 951 28.86 -82.21 31.37
C ASP A 951 27.74 -81.68 30.48
N GLY A 952 26.93 -80.73 30.97
CA GLY A 952 25.91 -80.05 30.15
C GLY A 952 26.52 -79.21 29.02
N GLU A 953 27.62 -78.49 29.32
CA GLU A 953 28.34 -77.65 28.35
C GLU A 953 29.09 -78.50 27.32
N LYS A 954 29.65 -79.64 27.75
CA LYS A 954 30.26 -80.63 26.84
C LYS A 954 29.24 -81.19 25.85
N ARG A 955 28.02 -81.48 26.28
CA ARG A 955 26.94 -81.91 25.38
C ARG A 955 26.58 -80.83 24.37
N VAL A 956 26.39 -79.58 24.83
CA VAL A 956 26.10 -78.44 23.93
C VAL A 956 27.23 -78.23 22.92
N LEU A 957 28.49 -78.30 23.36
CA LEU A 957 29.64 -78.22 22.46
C LEU A 957 29.63 -79.36 21.42
N SER A 958 29.37 -80.59 21.86
CA SER A 958 29.27 -81.77 20.98
C SER A 958 28.15 -81.63 19.95
N ASP A 959 26.95 -81.22 20.38
CA ASP A 959 25.79 -81.05 19.49
C ASP A 959 26.05 -79.96 18.45
N ASN A 960 26.63 -78.83 18.88
CA ASN A 960 27.03 -77.74 17.97
C ASN A 960 28.14 -78.18 17.01
N ALA A 961 29.14 -78.93 17.49
CA ALA A 961 30.21 -79.47 16.67
C ALA A 961 29.64 -80.38 15.56
N LEU A 962 28.73 -81.29 15.91
CA LEU A 962 28.04 -82.16 14.94
C LEU A 962 27.23 -81.35 13.93
N GLN A 963 26.47 -80.34 14.39
CA GLN A 963 25.71 -79.47 13.50
C GLN A 963 26.61 -78.70 12.51
N VAL A 964 27.75 -78.19 12.97
CA VAL A 964 28.70 -77.47 12.10
C VAL A 964 29.38 -78.42 11.12
N LEU A 965 29.72 -79.64 11.55
CA LEU A 965 30.33 -80.66 10.68
C LEU A 965 29.47 -81.01 9.46
N GLU A 966 28.15 -81.06 9.61
CA GLU A 966 27.22 -81.30 8.49
C GLU A 966 27.36 -80.23 7.39
N ASN A 967 27.69 -79.00 7.77
CA ASN A 967 27.83 -77.86 6.85
C ASN A 967 29.24 -77.73 6.25
N HIS A 968 30.26 -78.35 6.83
CA HIS A 968 31.63 -78.29 6.32
C HIS A 968 31.87 -79.38 5.27
N THR A 969 32.28 -78.98 4.06
CA THR A 969 32.65 -79.92 2.98
C THR A 969 34.15 -80.20 2.92
N GLN A 970 34.97 -79.35 3.55
CA GLN A 970 36.42 -79.48 3.54
C GLN A 970 36.92 -80.36 4.69
N LEU A 971 37.76 -81.34 4.34
CA LEU A 971 38.37 -82.28 5.28
C LEU A 971 39.15 -81.59 6.41
N GLN A 972 39.97 -80.59 6.08
CA GLN A 972 40.83 -79.89 7.04
C GLN A 972 40.01 -79.17 8.13
N GLN A 973 38.88 -78.57 7.78
CA GLN A 973 37.98 -77.90 8.73
C GLN A 973 37.31 -78.90 9.69
N ARG A 974 36.88 -80.06 9.16
CA ARG A 974 36.32 -81.14 9.99
C ARG A 974 37.34 -81.74 10.94
N GLN A 975 38.58 -81.90 10.48
CA GLN A 975 39.69 -82.38 11.32
C GLN A 975 40.02 -81.36 12.42
N SER A 976 40.18 -80.09 12.07
CA SER A 976 40.45 -79.01 13.04
C SER A 976 39.37 -78.95 14.13
N LEU A 977 38.10 -79.04 13.75
CA LEU A 977 36.97 -79.08 14.69
C LEU A 977 37.03 -80.29 15.63
N LEU A 978 37.39 -81.48 15.14
CA LEU A 978 37.59 -82.67 15.97
C LEU A 978 38.76 -82.49 16.97
N TYR A 979 39.87 -81.90 16.54
CA TYR A 979 40.99 -81.60 17.44
C TYR A 979 40.61 -80.54 18.49
N ASP A 980 39.83 -79.53 18.11
CA ASP A 980 39.28 -78.55 19.05
C ASP A 980 38.39 -79.22 20.10
N CYS A 981 37.52 -80.13 19.67
CA CYS A 981 36.65 -80.92 20.56
C CYS A 981 37.45 -81.75 21.57
N HIS A 982 38.57 -82.34 21.14
CA HIS A 982 39.48 -83.03 22.05
C HIS A 982 40.18 -82.06 23.00
N ALA A 983 40.65 -80.90 22.51
CA ALA A 983 41.26 -79.87 23.34
C ALA A 983 40.29 -79.32 24.41
N TRP A 984 38.98 -79.37 24.16
CA TRP A 984 37.91 -79.08 25.12
C TRP A 984 37.58 -80.24 26.08
N CYS A 985 38.35 -81.34 26.04
CA CYS A 985 38.18 -82.52 26.88
C CYS A 985 36.77 -83.15 26.80
N LEU A 986 36.20 -83.23 25.59
CA LEU A 986 34.99 -84.03 25.37
C LEU A 986 35.22 -85.51 25.74
N GLY A 987 34.16 -86.19 26.17
CA GLY A 987 34.20 -87.60 26.51
C GLY A 987 34.45 -88.49 25.29
N SER A 988 34.85 -89.74 25.53
CA SER A 988 35.14 -90.69 24.45
C SER A 988 33.93 -90.94 23.55
N THR A 989 32.72 -90.90 24.11
CA THR A 989 31.47 -91.13 23.37
C THR A 989 31.16 -89.98 22.41
N GLU A 990 31.29 -88.73 22.85
CA GLU A 990 31.09 -87.54 22.03
C GLU A 990 32.16 -87.45 20.93
N LEU A 991 33.44 -87.65 21.29
CA LEU A 991 34.55 -87.66 20.34
C LEU A 991 34.39 -88.75 19.27
N LYS A 992 33.93 -89.95 19.66
CA LYS A 992 33.61 -91.03 18.71
C LYS A 992 32.53 -90.60 17.72
N ASN A 993 31.45 -90.00 18.19
CA ASN A 993 30.34 -89.57 17.32
C ASN A 993 30.78 -88.52 16.31
N ILE A 994 31.65 -87.59 16.73
CA ILE A 994 32.25 -86.59 15.84
C ILE A 994 33.21 -87.27 14.85
N ALA A 995 34.09 -88.15 15.33
CA ALA A 995 35.04 -88.90 14.48
C ALA A 995 34.35 -89.76 13.42
N LEU A 996 33.19 -90.37 13.74
CA LEU A 996 32.33 -91.09 12.79
C LEU A 996 31.92 -90.21 11.60
N ARG A 997 31.62 -88.92 11.82
CA ARG A 997 31.25 -87.98 10.74
C ARG A 997 32.45 -87.43 9.97
N VAL A 998 33.61 -87.36 10.62
CA VAL A 998 34.85 -86.91 9.98
C VAL A 998 35.38 -87.99 9.03
N VAL A 999 35.38 -89.25 9.44
CA VAL A 999 35.94 -90.38 8.66
C VAL A 999 35.15 -90.69 7.39
N GLU A 1000 33.85 -90.36 7.34
CA GLU A 1000 33.00 -90.51 6.15
C GLU A 1000 33.55 -89.77 4.91
N LEU A 1001 34.32 -88.69 5.09
CA LEU A 1001 34.93 -87.93 3.99
C LEU A 1001 36.37 -88.36 3.66
N TYR A 1002 36.90 -89.37 4.34
CA TYR A 1002 38.26 -89.81 4.08
C TYR A 1002 38.33 -90.52 2.73
N THR A 1003 39.44 -90.31 2.04
CA THR A 1003 39.71 -90.89 0.72
C THR A 1003 40.95 -91.75 0.70
N HIS A 1004 41.79 -91.71 1.75
CA HIS A 1004 43.04 -92.43 1.83
C HIS A 1004 43.16 -93.25 3.13
N PRO A 1005 43.68 -94.49 3.08
CA PRO A 1005 43.89 -95.32 4.26
C PRO A 1005 44.73 -94.66 5.36
N GLN A 1006 45.73 -93.86 4.99
CA GLN A 1006 46.58 -93.18 5.95
C GLN A 1006 45.80 -92.20 6.84
N GLN A 1007 44.79 -91.51 6.28
CA GLN A 1007 43.94 -90.59 7.05
C GLN A 1007 43.19 -91.34 8.16
N THR A 1008 42.62 -92.50 7.81
CA THR A 1008 41.92 -93.37 8.76
C THR A 1008 42.86 -93.91 9.81
N ARG A 1009 44.09 -94.32 9.44
CA ARG A 1009 45.13 -94.74 10.40
C ARG A 1009 45.49 -93.64 11.39
N ASP A 1010 45.75 -92.43 10.89
CA ASP A 1010 46.13 -91.30 11.73
C ASP A 1010 45.00 -90.92 12.69
N LEU A 1011 43.75 -90.92 12.21
CA LEU A 1011 42.58 -90.71 13.05
C LEU A 1011 42.45 -91.78 14.13
N LEU A 1012 42.59 -93.07 13.80
CA LEU A 1012 42.48 -94.17 14.76
C LEU A 1012 43.61 -94.14 15.79
N LYS A 1013 44.84 -93.81 15.38
CA LYS A 1013 45.98 -93.59 16.28
C LYS A 1013 45.71 -92.42 17.22
N ASN A 1014 45.14 -91.33 16.71
CA ASN A 1014 44.74 -90.23 17.57
C ASN A 1014 43.61 -90.64 18.54
N CYS A 1015 42.61 -91.38 18.06
CA CYS A 1015 41.53 -91.93 18.90
C CYS A 1015 42.08 -92.82 20.03
N GLU A 1016 43.13 -93.60 19.76
CA GLU A 1016 43.86 -94.37 20.77
C GLU A 1016 44.49 -93.43 21.82
N THR A 1017 45.18 -92.36 21.40
CA THR A 1017 45.72 -91.36 22.35
C THR A 1017 44.63 -90.64 23.13
N TRP A 1018 43.42 -90.52 22.57
CA TRP A 1018 42.23 -89.95 23.20
C TRP A 1018 41.47 -90.97 24.06
N LYS A 1019 42.01 -92.18 24.24
CA LYS A 1019 41.47 -93.27 25.06
C LYS A 1019 40.12 -93.81 24.58
N LEU A 1020 39.81 -93.73 23.29
CA LEU A 1020 38.68 -94.46 22.72
C LEU A 1020 38.99 -95.97 22.75
N SER A 1021 38.03 -96.76 23.20
CA SER A 1021 38.14 -98.21 23.25
C SER A 1021 38.25 -98.83 21.85
N ILE A 1022 38.82 -100.03 21.75
CA ILE A 1022 38.90 -100.77 20.48
C ILE A 1022 37.50 -100.94 19.85
N SER A 1023 36.45 -101.15 20.66
CA SER A 1023 35.08 -101.25 20.17
C SER A 1023 34.60 -99.95 19.52
N GLU A 1024 34.95 -98.79 20.08
CA GLU A 1024 34.57 -97.49 19.52
C GLU A 1024 35.38 -97.16 18.25
N GLN A 1025 36.66 -97.53 18.23
CA GLN A 1025 37.51 -97.44 17.05
C GLN A 1025 36.98 -98.30 15.89
N LYS A 1026 36.47 -99.51 16.18
CA LYS A 1026 35.79 -100.37 15.20
C LYS A 1026 34.55 -99.71 14.60
N GLU A 1027 33.73 -99.05 15.43
CA GLU A 1027 32.56 -98.32 14.93
C GLU A 1027 32.98 -97.18 14.00
N ILE A 1028 34.02 -96.41 14.35
CA ILE A 1028 34.59 -95.37 13.46
C ILE A 1028 35.02 -96.00 12.13
N LEU A 1029 35.74 -97.13 12.19
CA LEU A 1029 36.19 -97.84 11.00
C LEU A 1029 35.02 -98.39 10.16
N LYS A 1030 33.89 -98.80 10.75
CA LYS A 1030 32.66 -99.20 10.04
C LYS A 1030 32.02 -98.06 9.25
N ALA A 1031 32.24 -96.81 9.65
CA ALA A 1031 31.75 -95.63 8.93
C ALA A 1031 32.72 -95.14 7.84
N ALA A 1032 33.98 -95.61 7.86
CA ALA A 1032 34.96 -95.24 6.86
C ALA A 1032 34.58 -95.79 5.48
N PRO A 1033 34.70 -94.98 4.40
CA PRO A 1033 34.55 -95.48 3.04
C PRO A 1033 35.58 -96.58 2.75
N HIS A 1034 35.21 -97.59 1.96
CA HIS A 1034 36.10 -98.72 1.65
C HIS A 1034 37.42 -98.30 0.98
N GLN A 1035 37.41 -97.22 0.20
CA GLN A 1035 38.62 -96.62 -0.40
C GLN A 1035 39.57 -95.97 0.61
N ALA A 1036 39.07 -95.59 1.79
CA ALA A 1036 39.85 -95.09 2.92
C ALA A 1036 40.24 -96.20 3.91
N CYS A 1037 40.09 -97.45 3.51
CA CYS A 1037 40.49 -98.62 4.28
C CYS A 1037 41.54 -99.42 3.50
N SER A 1038 42.38 -100.15 4.22
CA SER A 1038 43.36 -101.09 3.64
C SER A 1038 43.21 -102.44 4.31
N VAL A 1039 43.67 -103.51 3.65
CA VAL A 1039 43.44 -104.89 4.14
C VAL A 1039 44.15 -105.09 5.48
N ASP A 1040 45.39 -104.60 5.60
CA ASP A 1040 46.15 -104.68 6.85
C ASP A 1040 45.46 -103.93 8.00
N LEU A 1041 44.91 -102.75 7.75
CA LEU A 1041 44.17 -101.96 8.73
C LEU A 1041 42.92 -102.71 9.18
N MET A 1042 42.11 -103.20 8.25
CA MET A 1042 40.86 -103.89 8.57
C MET A 1042 41.10 -105.19 9.36
N LEU A 1043 42.14 -105.95 9.01
CA LEU A 1043 42.45 -107.21 9.68
C LEU A 1043 42.91 -107.02 11.13
N GLN A 1044 43.56 -105.90 11.48
CA GLN A 1044 43.90 -105.57 12.87
C GLN A 1044 42.67 -105.45 13.77
N TYR A 1045 41.51 -105.10 13.21
CA TYR A 1045 40.26 -104.98 13.95
C TYR A 1045 39.34 -106.21 13.78
N LEU A 1046 39.55 -107.05 12.77
CA LEU A 1046 38.78 -108.28 12.55
C LEU A 1046 39.36 -109.51 13.28
N GLY A 1047 40.62 -109.47 13.72
CA GLY A 1047 41.28 -110.54 14.46
C GLY A 1047 41.76 -110.12 15.85
N HIS A 1048 41.70 -111.03 16.83
CA HIS A 1048 42.39 -110.89 18.11
C HIS A 1048 43.23 -112.17 18.34
N ASP A 1049 44.54 -112.01 18.55
CA ASP A 1049 45.50 -113.11 18.74
C ASP A 1049 45.47 -114.18 17.64
N GLY A 1050 45.30 -113.76 16.38
CA GLY A 1050 45.26 -114.66 15.22
C GLY A 1050 44.01 -115.54 15.16
N LYS A 1051 43.02 -115.31 16.01
CA LYS A 1051 41.70 -115.95 15.94
C LYS A 1051 40.65 -114.97 15.45
N LEU A 1052 39.81 -115.48 14.57
CA LEU A 1052 38.79 -114.73 13.87
C LEU A 1052 37.61 -114.48 14.81
N VAL A 1053 37.19 -113.21 14.92
CA VAL A 1053 36.08 -112.79 15.76
C VAL A 1053 34.75 -113.24 15.15
N ASN A 1054 33.74 -113.42 15.99
CA ASN A 1054 32.37 -113.81 15.61
C ASN A 1054 31.89 -113.02 14.38
N ILE A 1055 31.79 -113.72 13.25
CA ILE A 1055 31.40 -113.17 11.94
C ILE A 1055 30.08 -112.41 12.02
N GLU A 1056 29.14 -112.87 12.84
CA GLU A 1056 27.81 -112.26 12.92
C GLU A 1056 27.85 -110.86 13.51
N GLN A 1057 28.81 -110.56 14.39
CA GLN A 1057 28.93 -109.25 15.03
C GLN A 1057 29.70 -108.24 14.18
N GLU A 1058 30.53 -108.70 13.24
CA GLU A 1058 31.45 -107.85 12.46
C GLU A 1058 31.16 -107.83 10.96
N LEU A 1059 29.94 -108.18 10.56
CA LEU A 1059 29.51 -108.24 9.15
C LEU A 1059 29.80 -106.96 8.37
N LYS A 1060 29.72 -105.79 8.99
CA LYS A 1060 29.96 -104.51 8.31
C LYS A 1060 31.44 -104.27 8.01
N LEU A 1061 32.34 -104.61 8.95
CA LEU A 1061 33.78 -104.54 8.72
C LEU A 1061 34.21 -105.59 7.67
N LEU A 1062 33.60 -106.78 7.72
CA LEU A 1062 33.78 -107.79 6.68
C LEU A 1062 33.32 -107.26 5.32
N GLU A 1063 32.12 -106.68 5.23
CA GLU A 1063 31.63 -106.07 3.99
C GLU A 1063 32.61 -105.04 3.41
N ILE A 1064 33.13 -104.15 4.25
CA ILE A 1064 34.13 -103.15 3.84
C ILE A 1064 35.41 -103.82 3.35
N LEU A 1065 35.95 -104.80 4.09
CA LEU A 1065 37.12 -105.59 3.69
C LEU A 1065 36.90 -106.26 2.33
N LEU A 1066 35.71 -106.84 2.12
CA LEU A 1066 35.32 -107.48 0.87
C LEU A 1066 35.20 -106.49 -0.29
N GLN A 1067 34.93 -105.22 -0.03
CA GLN A 1067 34.77 -104.18 -1.06
C GLN A 1067 36.09 -103.46 -1.41
N ILE A 1068 37.19 -103.71 -0.69
CA ILE A 1068 38.50 -103.09 -1.00
C ILE A 1068 38.96 -103.54 -2.39
N GLN A 1069 39.11 -102.58 -3.32
CA GLN A 1069 39.46 -102.87 -4.71
C GLN A 1069 40.97 -102.83 -4.97
N GLN A 1070 41.70 -102.03 -4.20
CA GLN A 1070 43.14 -101.83 -4.36
C GLN A 1070 43.86 -102.56 -3.24
N CYS A 1071 44.39 -103.75 -3.54
CA CYS A 1071 45.22 -104.53 -2.64
C CYS A 1071 46.61 -104.66 -3.26
N ASN A 1072 47.67 -104.43 -2.48
CA ASN A 1072 49.01 -104.81 -2.91
C ASN A 1072 49.18 -106.36 -2.84
N GLU A 1073 50.26 -106.90 -3.42
CA GLU A 1073 50.46 -108.36 -3.47
C GLU A 1073 50.48 -109.03 -2.08
N VAL A 1074 51.00 -108.32 -1.06
CA VAL A 1074 51.04 -108.81 0.33
C VAL A 1074 49.64 -108.84 0.93
N GLU A 1075 48.84 -107.80 0.69
CA GLU A 1075 47.45 -107.71 1.11
C GLU A 1075 46.57 -108.75 0.42
N ILE A 1076 46.81 -109.04 -0.87
CA ILE A 1076 46.12 -110.10 -1.61
C ILE A 1076 46.37 -111.46 -0.95
N ALA A 1077 47.64 -111.79 -0.66
CA ALA A 1077 48.00 -113.04 -0.01
C ALA A 1077 47.36 -113.15 1.39
N THR A 1078 47.35 -112.06 2.15
CA THR A 1078 46.76 -112.00 3.50
C THR A 1078 45.23 -112.12 3.44
N LEU A 1079 44.59 -111.45 2.49
CA LEU A 1079 43.14 -111.52 2.25
C LEU A 1079 42.71 -112.91 1.80
N GLN A 1080 43.50 -113.56 0.93
CA GLN A 1080 43.24 -114.92 0.45
C GLN A 1080 43.31 -115.93 1.61
N ALA A 1081 44.33 -115.83 2.47
CA ALA A 1081 44.43 -116.67 3.67
C ALA A 1081 43.20 -116.50 4.58
N PHE A 1082 42.81 -115.25 4.84
CA PHE A 1082 41.62 -114.93 5.61
C PHE A 1082 40.33 -115.47 4.98
N TYR A 1083 40.17 -115.37 3.66
CA TYR A 1083 39.03 -115.94 2.94
C TYR A 1083 38.97 -117.46 3.05
N ILE A 1084 40.11 -118.16 2.96
CA ILE A 1084 40.16 -119.62 3.10
C ILE A 1084 39.66 -120.02 4.48
N ASP A 1085 40.15 -119.39 5.54
CA ASP A 1085 39.77 -119.70 6.91
C ASP A 1085 38.26 -119.54 7.12
N ILE A 1086 37.69 -118.44 6.62
CA ILE A 1086 36.26 -118.17 6.77
C ILE A 1086 35.40 -119.07 5.90
N LEU A 1087 35.75 -119.24 4.62
CA LEU A 1087 34.97 -120.08 3.73
C LEU A 1087 35.00 -121.54 4.18
N THR A 1088 36.11 -122.01 4.77
CA THR A 1088 36.19 -123.35 5.37
C THR A 1088 35.18 -123.50 6.51
N MET A 1089 35.06 -122.48 7.36
CA MET A 1089 34.06 -122.45 8.42
C MET A 1089 32.62 -122.44 7.86
N LEU A 1090 32.31 -121.52 6.94
CA LEU A 1090 30.96 -121.35 6.37
C LEU A 1090 30.50 -122.57 5.57
N VAL A 1091 31.42 -123.22 4.85
CA VAL A 1091 31.15 -124.45 4.11
C VAL A 1091 30.88 -125.60 5.09
N SER A 1092 31.67 -125.71 6.17
CA SER A 1092 31.48 -126.74 7.20
C SER A 1092 30.13 -126.63 7.91
N GLU A 1093 29.67 -125.42 8.18
CA GLU A 1093 28.36 -125.13 8.78
C GLU A 1093 27.19 -125.23 7.79
N SER A 1094 27.47 -125.47 6.52
CA SER A 1094 26.48 -125.49 5.44
C SER A 1094 25.70 -124.17 5.28
N ASN A 1095 26.34 -123.02 5.58
CA ASN A 1095 25.70 -121.70 5.55
C ASN A 1095 25.74 -121.06 4.15
N ILE A 1096 24.93 -121.63 3.25
CA ILE A 1096 24.92 -121.28 1.82
C ILE A 1096 24.52 -119.83 1.57
N ASN A 1097 23.63 -119.28 2.40
CA ASN A 1097 23.25 -117.86 2.35
C ASN A 1097 24.46 -116.94 2.53
N ARG A 1098 25.38 -117.28 3.45
CA ARG A 1098 26.59 -116.48 3.71
C ARG A 1098 27.62 -116.62 2.61
N ILE A 1099 27.79 -117.82 2.06
CA ILE A 1099 28.65 -118.04 0.90
C ILE A 1099 28.15 -117.21 -0.29
N LYS A 1100 26.83 -117.18 -0.52
CA LYS A 1100 26.22 -116.34 -1.55
C LYS A 1100 26.48 -114.86 -1.31
N TRP A 1101 26.20 -114.37 -0.11
CA TRP A 1101 26.46 -112.98 0.26
C TRP A 1101 27.94 -112.61 0.08
N TRP A 1102 28.86 -113.48 0.48
CA TRP A 1102 30.31 -113.26 0.33
C TRP A 1102 30.71 -113.19 -1.15
N LYS A 1103 30.23 -114.13 -1.98
CA LYS A 1103 30.43 -114.10 -3.43
C LYS A 1103 29.96 -112.77 -4.00
N GLU A 1104 28.75 -112.36 -3.67
CA GLU A 1104 28.12 -111.16 -4.23
C GLU A 1104 28.82 -109.88 -3.77
N THR A 1105 29.31 -109.84 -2.53
CA THR A 1105 29.92 -108.66 -1.90
C THR A 1105 31.40 -108.48 -2.24
N ALA A 1106 32.16 -109.57 -2.42
CA ALA A 1106 33.59 -109.50 -2.70
C ALA A 1106 33.88 -108.76 -4.03
N SER A 1107 34.61 -107.67 -3.98
CA SER A 1107 35.12 -106.96 -5.16
C SER A 1107 36.10 -107.85 -5.94
N GLN A 1108 36.93 -108.60 -5.23
CA GLN A 1108 37.93 -109.53 -5.76
C GLN A 1108 37.35 -110.94 -5.97
N LYS A 1109 36.48 -111.10 -6.97
CA LYS A 1109 35.78 -112.37 -7.26
C LYS A 1109 36.75 -113.55 -7.47
N GLN A 1110 37.90 -113.29 -8.09
CA GLN A 1110 38.91 -114.32 -8.37
C GLN A 1110 39.52 -114.88 -7.08
N ILE A 1111 39.94 -113.99 -6.16
CA ILE A 1111 40.49 -114.40 -4.85
C ILE A 1111 39.46 -115.21 -4.07
N TYR A 1112 38.20 -114.79 -4.09
CA TYR A 1112 37.10 -115.52 -3.47
C TYR A 1112 36.93 -116.93 -4.07
N LEU A 1113 36.90 -117.08 -5.40
CA LEU A 1113 36.73 -118.39 -6.03
C LEU A 1113 37.92 -119.33 -5.76
N GLU A 1114 39.14 -118.80 -5.72
CA GLU A 1114 40.35 -119.56 -5.37
C GLU A 1114 40.30 -120.01 -3.91
N ALA A 1115 39.98 -119.10 -2.99
CA ALA A 1115 39.82 -119.41 -1.57
C ALA A 1115 38.69 -120.42 -1.34
N PHE A 1116 37.56 -120.27 -2.04
CA PHE A 1116 36.43 -121.20 -1.98
C PHE A 1116 36.84 -122.59 -2.48
N ASN A 1117 37.55 -122.67 -3.61
CA ASN A 1117 38.06 -123.93 -4.16
C ASN A 1117 39.00 -124.64 -3.17
N LEU A 1118 39.79 -123.90 -2.40
CA LEU A 1118 40.65 -124.48 -1.37
C LEU A 1118 39.82 -124.96 -0.17
N ALA A 1119 38.92 -124.13 0.35
CA ALA A 1119 38.03 -124.48 1.47
C ALA A 1119 37.18 -125.74 1.19
N ILE A 1120 36.59 -125.84 0.00
CA ILE A 1120 35.75 -127.00 -0.34
C ILE A 1120 36.55 -128.28 -0.60
N LYS A 1121 37.83 -128.21 -0.97
CA LYS A 1121 38.68 -129.41 -1.12
C LYS A 1121 38.86 -130.09 0.23
N ASP A 1122 39.02 -129.31 1.29
CA ASP A 1122 39.11 -129.84 2.65
C ASP A 1122 37.75 -130.33 3.16
N PHE A 1123 36.66 -129.62 2.86
CA PHE A 1123 35.31 -130.09 3.19
C PHE A 1123 34.92 -131.39 2.46
N ALA A 1124 35.22 -131.51 1.17
CA ALA A 1124 34.92 -132.68 0.35
C ALA A 1124 35.63 -133.95 0.83
N ARG A 1125 36.82 -133.81 1.44
CA ARG A 1125 37.55 -134.94 2.05
C ARG A 1125 36.82 -135.54 3.26
N GLN A 1126 35.99 -134.77 3.95
CA GLN A 1126 35.38 -135.16 5.23
C GLN A 1126 33.93 -135.65 5.10
N MET A 1127 33.30 -135.50 3.93
CA MET A 1127 31.88 -135.77 3.72
C MET A 1127 31.66 -136.96 2.78
N ASN A 1128 30.56 -137.70 2.97
CA ASN A 1128 30.17 -138.75 2.04
C ASN A 1128 29.48 -138.17 0.79
N PHE A 1129 29.44 -138.97 -0.28
CA PHE A 1129 28.95 -138.52 -1.59
C PHE A 1129 27.51 -138.00 -1.57
N GLU A 1130 26.60 -138.64 -0.82
CA GLU A 1130 25.19 -138.21 -0.75
C GLU A 1130 25.03 -136.83 -0.08
N ARG A 1131 25.79 -136.55 0.99
CA ARG A 1131 25.79 -135.22 1.59
C ARG A 1131 26.40 -134.17 0.67
N LEU A 1132 27.46 -134.51 -0.06
CA LEU A 1132 28.09 -133.62 -1.04
C LEU A 1132 27.16 -133.32 -2.22
N LYS A 1133 26.42 -134.33 -2.71
CA LYS A 1133 25.38 -134.18 -3.74
C LYS A 1133 24.26 -133.27 -3.24
N GLY A 1134 23.78 -133.49 -2.02
CA GLY A 1134 22.80 -132.62 -1.36
C GLY A 1134 23.29 -131.17 -1.21
N TYR A 1135 24.54 -130.98 -0.81
CA TYR A 1135 25.13 -129.66 -0.65
C TYR A 1135 25.35 -128.94 -1.99
N SER A 1136 25.82 -129.67 -3.02
CA SER A 1136 25.95 -129.17 -4.39
C SER A 1136 24.61 -128.71 -4.96
N ASN A 1137 23.54 -129.50 -4.75
CA ASN A 1137 22.19 -129.12 -5.17
C ASN A 1137 21.74 -127.84 -4.46
N LYS A 1138 21.93 -127.73 -3.14
CA LYS A 1138 21.61 -126.50 -2.44
C LYS A 1138 22.42 -125.30 -2.95
N LEU A 1139 23.71 -125.44 -3.25
CA LEU A 1139 24.49 -124.35 -3.87
C LEU A 1139 23.86 -123.89 -5.19
N LYS A 1140 23.42 -124.84 -6.03
CA LYS A 1140 22.70 -124.54 -7.28
C LYS A 1140 21.36 -123.85 -7.04
N ASP A 1141 20.58 -124.29 -6.05
CA ASP A 1141 19.30 -123.68 -5.67
C ASP A 1141 19.48 -122.19 -5.30
N TYR A 1142 20.63 -121.84 -4.74
CA TYR A 1142 21.01 -120.45 -4.42
C TYR A 1142 21.71 -119.71 -5.57
N SER A 1143 21.78 -120.29 -6.77
CA SER A 1143 22.44 -119.75 -7.98
C SER A 1143 23.98 -119.66 -7.89
N LEU A 1144 24.59 -120.46 -7.01
CA LEU A 1144 26.05 -120.57 -6.87
C LEU A 1144 26.61 -121.68 -7.76
N PHE A 1145 26.43 -121.53 -9.07
CA PHE A 1145 26.77 -122.57 -10.04
C PHE A 1145 28.27 -122.83 -10.14
N ASP A 1146 29.11 -121.79 -10.04
CA ASP A 1146 30.57 -121.92 -10.09
C ASP A 1146 31.08 -122.68 -8.86
N GLU A 1147 30.57 -122.34 -7.69
CA GLU A 1147 30.85 -122.99 -6.41
C GLU A 1147 30.39 -124.44 -6.42
N ALA A 1148 29.18 -124.71 -6.93
CA ALA A 1148 28.66 -126.07 -7.09
C ALA A 1148 29.53 -126.90 -8.05
N ASN A 1149 30.02 -126.29 -9.13
CA ASN A 1149 30.95 -126.90 -10.08
C ASN A 1149 32.33 -127.14 -9.46
N LEU A 1150 32.85 -126.19 -8.67
CA LEU A 1150 34.11 -126.36 -7.94
C LEU A 1150 33.99 -127.47 -6.90
N LEU A 1151 32.87 -127.54 -6.17
CA LEU A 1151 32.60 -128.62 -5.22
C LEU A 1151 32.53 -129.97 -5.94
N PHE A 1152 31.84 -130.02 -7.07
CA PHE A 1152 31.76 -131.24 -7.88
C PHE A 1152 33.13 -131.68 -8.40
N LYS A 1153 33.95 -130.76 -8.92
CA LYS A 1153 35.34 -131.03 -9.32
C LYS A 1153 36.18 -131.54 -8.16
N ALA A 1154 36.03 -130.95 -6.97
CA ALA A 1154 36.70 -131.41 -5.76
C ALA A 1154 36.23 -132.83 -5.38
N CYS A 1155 34.92 -133.13 -5.48
CA CYS A 1155 34.37 -134.46 -5.21
C CYS A 1155 34.90 -135.53 -6.18
N LEU A 1156 34.97 -135.23 -7.49
CA LEU A 1156 35.48 -136.16 -8.50
C LEU A 1156 36.92 -136.59 -8.22
N TYR A 1157 37.72 -135.70 -7.64
CA TYR A 1157 39.11 -136.01 -7.29
C TYR A 1157 39.23 -137.07 -6.18
N TRP A 1158 38.20 -137.27 -5.35
CA TRP A 1158 38.24 -138.15 -4.17
C TRP A 1158 37.31 -139.37 -4.25
N LEU A 1159 36.56 -139.55 -5.34
CA LEU A 1159 35.67 -140.70 -5.52
C LEU A 1159 36.41 -141.92 -6.12
N PRO A 1160 36.18 -143.14 -5.61
CA PRO A 1160 36.65 -144.36 -6.24
C PRO A 1160 36.12 -144.47 -7.68
N GLU A 1161 36.96 -144.89 -8.62
CA GLU A 1161 36.71 -144.86 -10.09
C GLU A 1161 35.35 -145.46 -10.50
N ALA A 1162 34.89 -146.52 -9.82
CA ALA A 1162 33.58 -147.13 -10.06
C ALA A 1162 32.42 -146.17 -9.77
N THR A 1163 32.51 -145.39 -8.69
CA THR A 1163 31.53 -144.36 -8.30
C THR A 1163 31.64 -143.12 -9.19
N MET A 1164 32.84 -142.83 -9.68
CA MET A 1164 33.11 -141.69 -10.56
C MET A 1164 32.36 -141.82 -11.89
N LYS A 1165 32.33 -143.02 -12.50
CA LYS A 1165 31.57 -143.26 -13.74
C LYS A 1165 30.07 -143.04 -13.55
N GLN A 1166 29.50 -143.53 -12.46
CA GLN A 1166 28.08 -143.33 -12.13
C GLN A 1166 27.77 -141.85 -11.85
N ALA A 1167 28.62 -141.16 -11.09
CA ALA A 1167 28.47 -139.74 -10.78
C ALA A 1167 28.60 -138.85 -12.03
N LEU A 1168 29.49 -139.18 -12.97
CA LEU A 1168 29.64 -138.50 -14.27
C LEU A 1168 28.39 -138.69 -15.15
N GLN A 1169 27.79 -139.88 -15.11
CA GLN A 1169 26.58 -140.18 -15.86
C GLN A 1169 25.36 -139.46 -15.29
N ASP A 1170 25.20 -139.44 -13.97
CA ASP A 1170 24.16 -138.65 -13.29
C ASP A 1170 24.32 -137.15 -13.55
N PHE A 1171 25.56 -136.63 -13.58
CA PHE A 1171 25.83 -135.22 -13.82
C PHE A 1171 25.56 -134.79 -15.28
N ASN A 1172 25.89 -135.63 -16.26
CA ASN A 1172 25.56 -135.35 -17.65
C ASN A 1172 24.04 -135.36 -17.90
N ASN A 1173 23.27 -136.05 -17.06
CA ASN A 1173 21.80 -136.03 -17.10
C ASN A 1173 21.18 -134.84 -16.32
N LEU A 1174 21.99 -134.12 -15.55
CA LEU A 1174 21.62 -132.95 -14.73
C LEU A 1174 22.16 -131.62 -15.30
N LYS A 1175 22.81 -131.68 -16.46
CA LYS A 1175 23.27 -130.54 -17.26
C LYS A 1175 22.20 -130.20 -18.29
#